data_AF-A0A5D2HVY9-F1
#
_entry.id   AF-A0A5D2HVY9-F1
#
_cell.length_a   1.000
_cell.length_b   1.000
_cell.length_c   1.000
_cell.angle_alpha   90.00
_cell.angle_beta   90.00
_cell.angle_gamma   90.00
#
_symmetry.space_group_name_H-M   'P 1'
#
loop_
_entity.id
_entity.type
_entity.pdbx_description
1 polymer ?
#
loop_
_entity_poly.entity_id
_entity_poly.type
_entity_poly.pdbx_seq_one_letter_code
_entity_poly.pdbx_strand_id
1 'polypeptide(L)'
;MRMILPAMQSQHDIRISSSLKLLVLSGEVLPLSLWNVLSNLLPKTSILNLYGSTEVSGDCLYFDCKGLPSILEMEKLTSVPIGLPISKCSTVLIGETGNSNVGEICVRGVCVSTGYLFENAIIPLNNAKLHQNSICKCSMVECGGQIYFRTGDFAHLLSSGDLVFLGRKDRTIKVNGQRIALEELEDTLRGHNDVVDASVISQKDQGDNEFIVAFISLKEKVKSAEIVKTSIRNSMINKFPSVMVPSSYVFLESLPMSASGKVDYAQLTDSIFSISHVKDEIGDIGASNLMQIIKKAICDALMVEDVSDDDDFFMIGGNSITAAHVSHNLGIDMRLLYTFSTPAKLVISLLEKNVLNNTKFGVNDIPESTIEPDKVNRFSFPESETPDPLGSKLQGHLSLMPHERNDDQADQSKRLKVDLNKYYVLEPIDLFCGYPWNSAPMCDSFSFSRCNKVMLEGGQVVNGTWQAQLVEVSRTRTGYMQELWKVNMEACVDASPLVVFNDSDIYLFIGSHSYKFLCINAKSGFIQWETKLQGRVEGSAAIVADFSQVVVGCYDGNIYFLELLNGNICWTFHTSGEVKCQPIVHAHRGLIWCGSHDHNLYALDYRNKCCVYTLPCGGSIFGSPAIDETHGALYAASTSGRVTAISIKMFQDNLSRMFECIL
;
A
#
# COMPACT_ATOMS: atom_id res chain seq x y z
N MET A 1 2.22 17.72 8.80
CA MET A 1 3.44 18.54 8.58
C MET A 1 4.21 18.87 9.86
N ARG A 2 3.58 19.37 10.94
CA ARG A 2 4.30 19.77 12.17
C ARG A 2 5.25 18.70 12.72
N MET A 3 4.84 17.44 12.71
CA MET A 3 5.67 16.32 13.20
C MET A 3 6.85 15.93 12.31
N ILE A 4 6.90 16.39 11.05
CA ILE A 4 8.05 16.15 10.14
C ILE A 4 9.05 17.32 10.22
N LEU A 5 8.66 18.45 10.82
CA LEU A 5 9.54 19.62 10.96
C LEU A 5 10.87 19.32 11.66
N PRO A 6 10.93 18.51 12.75
CA PRO A 6 12.21 18.19 13.40
C PRO A 6 13.16 17.43 12.47
N ALA A 7 12.65 16.50 11.66
CA ALA A 7 13.45 15.78 10.67
C ALA A 7 14.01 16.74 9.60
N MET A 8 13.21 17.69 9.13
CA MET A 8 13.63 18.72 8.17
C MET A 8 14.64 19.74 8.73
N GLN A 9 14.72 19.87 10.05
CA GLN A 9 15.69 20.73 10.74
C GLN A 9 17.06 20.05 10.96
N SER A 10 17.15 18.74 10.73
CA SER A 10 18.40 17.99 10.91
C SER A 10 19.45 18.38 9.85
N GLN A 11 20.72 18.47 10.25
CA GLN A 11 21.83 18.97 9.41
C GLN A 11 22.10 18.14 8.14
N HIS A 12 21.53 16.94 8.02
CA HIS A 12 21.74 16.04 6.89
C HIS A 12 20.84 16.33 5.67
N ASP A 13 19.80 17.18 5.79
CA ASP A 13 18.77 17.37 4.74
C ASP A 13 18.82 18.72 4.00
N ILE A 14 19.98 19.40 3.99
CA ILE A 14 20.20 20.66 3.24
C ILE A 14 19.87 20.53 1.74
N ARG A 15 19.88 19.31 1.17
CA ARG A 15 19.50 19.09 -0.23
C ARG A 15 18.01 19.33 -0.49
N ILE A 16 17.11 18.92 0.42
CA ILE A 16 15.65 19.03 0.21
C ILE A 16 15.21 20.50 0.17
N SER A 17 15.76 21.34 1.06
CA SER A 17 15.46 22.77 1.13
C SER A 17 15.92 23.55 -0.12
N SER A 18 16.86 22.98 -0.90
CA SER A 18 17.38 23.60 -2.12
C SER A 18 16.66 23.18 -3.41
N SER A 19 16.01 22.01 -3.44
CA SER A 19 15.37 21.47 -4.65
C SER A 19 13.86 21.68 -4.73
N LEU A 20 13.17 21.82 -3.59
CA LEU A 20 11.72 21.97 -3.55
C LEU A 20 11.31 23.40 -3.97
N LYS A 21 10.68 23.56 -5.13
CA LYS A 21 10.27 24.88 -5.65
C LYS A 21 8.87 25.32 -5.21
N LEU A 22 7.98 24.36 -5.01
CA LEU A 22 6.56 24.57 -4.73
C LEU A 22 6.11 23.56 -3.67
N LEU A 23 5.50 24.07 -2.59
CA LEU A 23 4.84 23.28 -1.56
C LEU A 23 3.36 23.64 -1.58
N VAL A 24 2.51 22.65 -1.82
CA VAL A 24 1.05 22.81 -1.84
C VAL A 24 0.47 22.11 -0.62
N LEU A 25 -0.28 22.84 0.17
CA LEU A 25 -0.99 22.32 1.34
C LEU A 25 -2.50 22.44 1.07
N SER A 26 -3.23 21.36 1.29
CA SER A 26 -4.69 21.32 1.13
C SER A 26 -5.25 20.31 2.13
N GLY A 27 -6.58 20.30 2.25
CA GLY A 27 -7.31 19.33 3.06
C GLY A 27 -7.60 19.84 4.46
N GLU A 28 -6.68 20.50 5.15
CA GLU A 28 -6.88 21.00 6.52
C GLU A 28 -6.60 22.49 6.65
N VAL A 29 -7.06 23.09 7.76
CA VAL A 29 -6.74 24.48 8.09
C VAL A 29 -5.25 24.60 8.29
N LEU A 30 -4.59 25.47 7.52
CA LEU A 30 -3.18 25.78 7.67
C LEU A 30 -2.97 26.81 8.80
N PRO A 31 -2.37 26.44 9.94
CA PRO A 31 -2.16 27.38 11.04
C PRO A 31 -1.05 28.38 10.71
N LEU A 32 -1.22 29.64 11.14
CA LEU A 32 -0.23 30.70 10.96
C LEU A 32 1.14 30.33 11.55
N SER A 33 1.16 29.64 12.70
CA SER A 33 2.40 29.19 13.34
C SER A 33 3.15 28.14 12.51
N LEU A 34 2.43 27.22 11.85
CA LEU A 34 3.06 26.25 10.96
C LEU A 34 3.62 26.94 9.71
N TRP A 35 2.85 27.86 9.11
CA TRP A 35 3.35 28.66 7.99
C TRP A 35 4.63 29.42 8.36
N ASN A 36 4.69 30.05 9.54
CA ASN A 36 5.86 30.80 9.98
C ASN A 36 7.11 29.91 10.14
N VAL A 37 6.94 28.67 10.60
CA VAL A 37 8.07 27.73 10.64
C VAL A 37 8.50 27.32 9.23
N LEU A 38 7.54 27.00 8.36
CA LEU A 38 7.83 26.58 6.98
C LEU A 38 8.48 27.67 6.14
N SER A 39 8.03 28.93 6.26
CA SER A 39 8.60 30.07 5.53
C SER A 39 10.04 30.33 5.91
N ASN A 40 10.40 30.15 7.19
CA ASN A 40 11.76 30.28 7.69
C ASN A 40 12.66 29.11 7.25
N LEU A 41 12.15 27.87 7.26
CA LEU A 41 12.90 26.68 6.85
C LEU A 41 13.09 26.57 5.33
N LEU A 42 12.11 27.07 4.55
CA LEU A 42 12.06 26.92 3.10
C LEU A 42 11.90 28.29 2.40
N PRO A 43 12.85 29.23 2.57
CA PRO A 43 12.69 30.62 2.12
C PRO A 43 12.63 30.78 0.59
N LYS A 44 13.11 29.79 -0.17
CA LYS A 44 13.11 29.80 -1.64
C LYS A 44 11.89 29.06 -2.23
N THR A 45 11.07 28.42 -1.40
CA THR A 45 9.94 27.60 -1.83
C THR A 45 8.68 28.46 -1.85
N SER A 46 7.91 28.40 -2.95
CA SER A 46 6.58 29.00 -2.97
C SER A 46 5.61 28.09 -2.21
N ILE A 47 4.89 28.63 -1.22
CA ILE A 47 3.92 27.87 -0.43
C ILE A 47 2.52 28.31 -0.84
N LEU A 48 1.69 27.35 -1.27
CA LEU A 48 0.29 27.58 -1.62
C LEU A 48 -0.61 26.87 -0.62
N ASN A 49 -1.66 27.55 -0.18
CA ASN A 49 -2.77 26.96 0.57
C ASN A 49 -3.96 26.79 -0.37
N LEU A 50 -4.39 25.57 -0.61
CA LEU A 50 -5.56 25.28 -1.44
C LEU A 50 -6.73 24.84 -0.56
N TYR A 51 -7.93 25.04 -1.10
CA TYR A 51 -9.14 24.58 -0.48
C TYR A 51 -10.09 24.00 -1.53
N GLY A 52 -10.73 22.91 -1.14
CA GLY A 52 -11.89 22.37 -1.82
C GLY A 52 -12.37 21.09 -1.15
N SER A 53 -13.20 20.38 -1.89
CA SER A 53 -13.80 19.11 -1.51
C SER A 53 -13.87 18.17 -2.72
N THR A 54 -14.17 16.91 -2.47
CA THR A 54 -14.31 15.90 -3.52
C THR A 54 -15.38 16.30 -4.55
N GLU A 55 -16.47 16.92 -4.09
CA GLU A 55 -17.58 17.40 -4.92
C GLU A 55 -17.20 18.57 -5.84
N VAL A 56 -16.06 19.21 -5.62
CA VAL A 56 -15.51 20.27 -6.49
C VAL A 56 -14.23 19.84 -7.20
N SER A 57 -14.06 18.53 -7.44
CA SER A 57 -12.93 17.95 -8.17
C SER A 57 -11.56 18.24 -7.55
N GLY A 58 -11.51 18.23 -6.21
CA GLY A 58 -10.28 18.47 -5.44
C GLY A 58 -10.29 19.87 -4.85
N ASP A 59 -9.57 20.81 -5.47
CA ASP A 59 -9.40 22.18 -4.99
C ASP A 59 -10.10 23.18 -5.91
N CYS A 60 -10.79 24.17 -5.33
CA CYS A 60 -11.50 25.21 -6.06
C CYS A 60 -11.08 26.64 -5.68
N LEU A 61 -10.38 26.80 -4.55
CA LEU A 61 -9.77 28.05 -4.12
C LEU A 61 -8.25 27.87 -3.92
N TYR A 62 -7.50 28.94 -4.10
CA TYR A 62 -6.08 28.98 -3.77
C TYR A 62 -5.66 30.31 -3.15
N PHE A 63 -4.68 30.25 -2.26
CA PHE A 63 -3.98 31.38 -1.70
C PHE A 63 -2.47 31.21 -1.87
N ASP A 64 -1.80 32.25 -2.39
CA ASP A 64 -0.33 32.32 -2.39
C ASP A 64 0.15 32.94 -1.09
N CYS A 65 0.81 32.13 -0.25
CA CYS A 65 1.26 32.55 1.06
C CYS A 65 2.32 33.65 1.03
N LYS A 66 2.86 34.02 -0.15
CA LYS A 66 3.68 35.24 -0.30
C LYS A 66 2.92 36.52 0.05
N GLY A 67 1.59 36.54 -0.14
CA GLY A 67 0.75 37.69 0.21
C GLY A 67 0.42 37.79 1.69
N LEU A 68 0.67 36.72 2.48
CA LEU A 68 0.26 36.67 3.88
C LEU A 68 0.86 37.75 4.78
N PRO A 69 2.16 38.12 4.69
CA PRO A 69 2.74 39.16 5.53
C PRO A 69 1.99 40.49 5.42
N SER A 70 1.65 40.92 4.21
CA SER A 70 0.92 42.17 3.97
C SER A 70 -0.50 42.14 4.51
N ILE A 71 -1.18 40.99 4.49
CA ILE A 71 -2.52 40.85 5.07
C ILE A 71 -2.46 40.91 6.60
N LEU A 72 -1.47 40.26 7.22
CA LEU A 72 -1.28 40.26 8.67
C LEU A 72 -0.97 41.64 9.26
N GLU A 73 -0.42 42.57 8.46
CA GLU A 73 -0.23 43.97 8.85
C GLU A 73 -1.55 44.76 8.91
N MET A 74 -2.53 44.39 8.09
CA MET A 74 -3.81 45.11 7.96
C MET A 74 -4.90 44.51 8.86
N GLU A 75 -4.97 43.19 8.95
CA GLU A 75 -6.06 42.47 9.61
C GLU A 75 -5.55 41.29 10.43
N LYS A 76 -6.18 41.05 11.59
CA LYS A 76 -5.84 39.91 12.46
C LYS A 76 -6.54 38.65 11.97
N LEU A 77 -5.76 37.65 11.57
CA LEU A 77 -6.25 36.39 11.06
C LEU A 77 -6.24 35.27 12.11
N THR A 78 -7.16 34.33 11.98
CA THR A 78 -7.21 33.09 12.79
C THR A 78 -6.40 31.96 12.16
N SER A 79 -6.28 31.93 10.84
CA SER A 79 -5.55 30.92 10.06
C SER A 79 -5.07 31.51 8.73
N VAL A 80 -4.25 30.77 7.99
CA VAL A 80 -3.86 31.18 6.63
C VAL A 80 -5.11 31.17 5.73
N PRO A 81 -5.35 32.24 4.93
CA PRO A 81 -6.50 32.29 4.01
C PRO A 81 -6.53 31.10 3.04
N ILE A 82 -7.74 30.72 2.65
CA ILE A 82 -8.01 29.76 1.57
C ILE A 82 -8.08 30.47 0.20
N GLY A 83 -8.13 31.80 0.21
CA GLY A 83 -7.86 32.65 -0.95
C GLY A 83 -9.02 32.80 -1.91
N LEU A 84 -8.70 32.76 -3.21
CA LEU A 84 -9.59 33.15 -4.31
C LEU A 84 -9.90 31.96 -5.25
N PRO A 85 -11.01 32.01 -6.02
CA PRO A 85 -11.36 30.97 -6.97
C PRO A 85 -10.29 30.73 -8.03
N ILE A 86 -10.01 29.46 -8.31
CA ILE A 86 -9.19 29.09 -9.46
C ILE A 86 -9.95 29.38 -10.77
N SER A 87 -9.22 29.40 -11.89
CA SER A 87 -9.80 29.69 -13.20
C SER A 87 -11.02 28.80 -13.51
N LYS A 88 -12.08 29.41 -14.06
CA LYS A 88 -13.36 28.75 -14.40
C LYS A 88 -14.15 28.21 -13.19
N CYS A 89 -13.75 28.59 -11.97
CA CYS A 89 -14.52 28.39 -10.75
C CYS A 89 -15.00 29.74 -10.23
N SER A 90 -16.10 29.74 -9.48
CA SER A 90 -16.68 30.93 -8.88
C SER A 90 -17.24 30.56 -7.53
N THR A 91 -17.02 31.42 -6.53
CA THR A 91 -17.51 31.19 -5.17
C THR A 91 -18.30 32.38 -4.67
N VAL A 92 -19.35 32.10 -3.92
CA VAL A 92 -20.19 33.09 -3.25
C VAL A 92 -20.38 32.67 -1.80
N LEU A 93 -20.45 33.64 -0.88
CA LEU A 93 -20.82 33.39 0.51
C LEU A 93 -22.32 33.61 0.70
N ILE A 94 -23.03 32.61 1.23
CA ILE A 94 -24.43 32.71 1.61
C ILE A 94 -24.51 32.83 3.14
N GLY A 95 -24.76 34.03 3.64
CA GLY A 95 -24.90 34.32 5.07
C GLY A 95 -26.34 34.42 5.56
N GLU A 96 -26.53 34.37 6.88
CA GLU A 96 -27.78 34.80 7.53
C GLU A 96 -27.88 36.34 7.47
N THR A 97 -29.09 36.86 7.22
CA THR A 97 -29.36 38.26 6.89
C THR A 97 -28.71 39.23 7.90
N GLY A 98 -27.66 39.95 7.50
CA GLY A 98 -27.07 41.02 8.31
C GLY A 98 -25.56 41.24 8.15
N ASN A 99 -24.77 40.19 7.87
CA ASN A 99 -23.31 40.29 7.69
C ASN A 99 -22.90 39.77 6.32
N SER A 100 -22.60 40.66 5.37
CA SER A 100 -22.24 40.29 3.99
C SER A 100 -20.91 39.55 3.86
N ASN A 101 -20.06 39.60 4.89
CA ASN A 101 -18.68 39.13 4.82
C ASN A 101 -18.50 37.78 5.52
N VAL A 102 -19.55 37.16 6.06
CA VAL A 102 -19.48 35.82 6.67
C VAL A 102 -20.63 34.98 6.13
N GLY A 103 -20.33 33.78 5.66
CA GLY A 103 -21.37 32.88 5.15
C GLY A 103 -20.84 31.53 4.73
N GLU A 104 -21.77 30.69 4.29
CA GLU A 104 -21.47 29.38 3.73
C GLU A 104 -20.85 29.53 2.34
N ILE A 105 -19.72 28.87 2.10
CA ILE A 105 -19.04 28.83 0.82
C ILE A 105 -19.90 28.02 -0.15
N CYS A 106 -20.31 28.66 -1.23
CA CYS A 106 -21.06 28.04 -2.32
C CYS A 106 -20.26 28.14 -3.62
N VAL A 107 -20.06 27.01 -4.28
CA VAL A 107 -19.12 26.88 -5.42
C VAL A 107 -19.89 26.60 -6.70
N ARG A 108 -19.47 27.24 -7.79
CA ARG A 108 -19.94 27.00 -9.15
C ARG A 108 -18.74 26.89 -10.08
N GLY A 109 -18.91 26.18 -11.19
CA GLY A 109 -17.95 26.17 -12.27
C GLY A 109 -17.81 24.77 -12.86
N VAL A 110 -16.78 24.61 -13.69
CA VAL A 110 -16.43 23.32 -14.29
C VAL A 110 -15.93 22.29 -13.28
N CYS A 111 -15.61 22.73 -12.06
CA CYS A 111 -15.09 21.88 -10.99
C CYS A 111 -16.19 21.09 -10.27
N VAL A 112 -17.45 21.51 -10.34
CA VAL A 112 -18.56 20.89 -9.59
C VAL A 112 -18.91 19.54 -10.20
N SER A 113 -18.95 18.50 -9.37
CA SER A 113 -19.28 17.15 -9.79
C SER A 113 -20.76 17.01 -10.19
N THR A 114 -21.09 15.94 -10.91
CA THR A 114 -22.45 15.68 -11.38
C THR A 114 -23.42 15.27 -10.27
N GLY A 115 -22.90 14.77 -9.13
CA GLY A 115 -23.71 14.20 -8.05
C GLY A 115 -23.07 12.99 -7.38
N TYR A 116 -23.78 12.42 -6.41
CA TYR A 116 -23.37 11.20 -5.71
C TYR A 116 -23.96 9.97 -6.41
N LEU A 117 -23.13 8.93 -6.60
CA LEU A 117 -23.58 7.65 -7.13
C LEU A 117 -24.23 6.85 -6.00
N PHE A 118 -25.51 6.49 -6.15
CA PHE A 118 -26.20 5.59 -5.24
C PHE A 118 -26.89 4.48 -6.04
N GLU A 119 -26.48 3.25 -5.79
CA GLU A 119 -26.85 2.03 -6.55
C GLU A 119 -26.56 2.15 -8.05
N ASN A 120 -27.44 2.78 -8.82
CA ASN A 120 -27.33 3.02 -10.26
C ASN A 120 -27.89 4.41 -10.69
N ALA A 121 -28.16 5.30 -9.72
CA ALA A 121 -28.66 6.65 -9.97
C ALA A 121 -27.66 7.71 -9.50
N ILE A 122 -27.69 8.87 -10.17
CA ILE A 122 -26.93 10.04 -9.73
C ILE A 122 -27.86 10.91 -8.90
N ILE A 123 -27.62 10.96 -7.60
CA ILE A 123 -28.30 11.88 -6.69
C ILE A 123 -27.67 13.27 -6.86
N PRO A 124 -28.44 14.31 -7.18
CA PRO A 124 -27.88 15.65 -7.36
C PRO A 124 -27.27 16.17 -6.05
N LEU A 125 -26.20 16.95 -6.19
CA LEU A 125 -25.59 17.63 -5.06
C LEU A 125 -26.58 18.59 -4.37
N ASN A 126 -26.33 18.88 -3.09
CA ASN A 126 -27.07 19.90 -2.36
C ASN A 126 -26.77 21.28 -2.96
N ASN A 127 -27.68 21.77 -3.78
CA ASN A 127 -27.47 22.97 -4.58
C ASN A 127 -28.41 24.10 -4.16
N ALA A 128 -27.88 25.32 -4.08
CA ALA A 128 -28.65 26.54 -3.94
C ALA A 128 -28.85 27.21 -5.31
N LYS A 129 -30.09 27.64 -5.59
CA LYS A 129 -30.37 28.58 -6.69
C LYS A 129 -30.29 29.99 -6.14
N LEU A 130 -29.32 30.77 -6.61
CA LEU A 130 -29.19 32.18 -6.24
C LEU A 130 -29.77 33.06 -7.34
N HIS A 131 -30.60 34.03 -6.92
CA HIS A 131 -31.05 35.13 -7.78
C HIS A 131 -30.12 36.34 -7.59
N GLN A 132 -29.93 37.13 -8.65
CA GLN A 132 -28.89 38.16 -8.83
C GLN A 132 -28.71 39.23 -7.71
N ASN A 133 -29.58 39.29 -6.70
CA ASN A 133 -29.55 40.34 -5.66
C ASN A 133 -28.81 39.95 -4.37
N SER A 134 -28.18 38.78 -4.32
CA SER A 134 -27.38 38.36 -3.16
C SER A 134 -25.89 38.44 -3.48
N ILE A 135 -25.34 39.65 -3.32
CA ILE A 135 -23.93 39.99 -3.05
C ILE A 135 -22.90 39.24 -3.92
N CYS A 136 -22.53 39.84 -5.04
CA CYS A 136 -21.28 39.51 -5.73
C CYS A 136 -20.59 40.79 -6.24
N LYS A 137 -19.40 41.10 -5.67
CA LYS A 137 -18.41 42.00 -6.28
C LYS A 137 -17.35 41.15 -7.00
N CYS A 138 -17.75 40.43 -8.04
CA CYS A 138 -16.80 39.91 -9.04
C CYS A 138 -17.53 39.66 -10.36
N SER A 139 -17.09 40.43 -11.38
CA SER A 139 -17.33 40.35 -12.83
C SER A 139 -18.73 39.96 -13.34
N MET A 140 -19.39 40.94 -13.96
CA MET A 140 -20.64 40.81 -14.70
C MET A 140 -20.55 39.75 -15.82
N VAL A 141 -21.41 38.73 -15.73
CA VAL A 141 -21.98 38.04 -16.89
C VAL A 141 -23.45 37.69 -16.56
N GLU A 142 -24.38 38.20 -17.37
CA GLU A 142 -25.81 37.89 -17.31
C GLU A 142 -26.05 36.41 -17.63
N CYS A 143 -26.81 35.70 -16.78
CA CYS A 143 -27.58 34.49 -17.12
C CYS A 143 -28.46 34.10 -15.93
N GLY A 144 -29.66 33.56 -16.21
CA GLY A 144 -30.70 33.19 -15.24
C GLY A 144 -30.23 32.29 -14.08
N GLY A 145 -31.09 32.18 -13.05
CA GLY A 145 -30.81 31.59 -11.73
C GLY A 145 -29.73 30.51 -11.74
N GLN A 146 -28.54 30.88 -11.26
CA GLN A 146 -27.36 30.04 -11.36
C GLN A 146 -27.33 29.05 -10.19
N ILE A 147 -26.97 27.80 -10.48
CA ILE A 147 -26.89 26.71 -9.51
C ILE A 147 -25.49 26.72 -8.88
N TYR A 148 -25.44 26.77 -7.56
CA TYR A 148 -24.21 26.67 -6.77
C TYR A 148 -24.28 25.44 -5.85
N PHE A 149 -23.18 24.71 -5.75
CA PHE A 149 -23.00 23.64 -4.77
C PHE A 149 -22.75 24.23 -3.38
N ARG A 150 -23.52 23.80 -2.38
CA ARG A 150 -23.36 24.18 -0.97
C ARG A 150 -22.32 23.29 -0.31
N THR A 151 -21.18 23.86 0.09
CA THR A 151 -20.10 23.07 0.67
C THR A 151 -20.37 22.65 2.11
N GLY A 152 -21.24 23.35 2.85
CA GLY A 152 -21.40 23.24 4.31
C GLY A 152 -20.27 23.90 5.13
N ASP A 153 -19.25 24.44 4.46
CA ASP A 153 -18.14 25.17 5.07
C ASP A 153 -18.46 26.66 5.15
N PHE A 154 -18.06 27.30 6.25
CA PHE A 154 -18.22 28.75 6.45
C PHE A 154 -16.88 29.47 6.32
N ALA A 155 -16.92 30.67 5.75
CA ALA A 155 -15.75 31.54 5.63
C ALA A 155 -16.09 33.00 5.93
N HIS A 156 -15.03 33.75 6.22
CA HIS A 156 -15.01 35.20 6.28
C HIS A 156 -14.31 35.77 5.05
N LEU A 157 -14.90 36.79 4.40
CA LEU A 157 -14.33 37.54 3.30
C LEU A 157 -13.54 38.74 3.84
N LEU A 158 -12.23 38.75 3.56
CA LEU A 158 -11.32 39.84 3.92
C LEU A 158 -11.47 41.04 2.97
N SER A 159 -10.93 42.20 3.37
CA SER A 159 -10.91 43.39 2.51
C SER A 159 -10.09 43.19 1.22
N SER A 160 -9.09 42.31 1.26
CA SER A 160 -8.30 41.90 0.08
C SER A 160 -9.13 41.11 -0.95
N GLY A 161 -10.28 40.57 -0.54
CA GLY A 161 -11.09 39.64 -1.32
C GLY A 161 -10.79 38.17 -1.04
N ASP A 162 -9.74 37.86 -0.27
CA ASP A 162 -9.41 36.48 0.12
C ASP A 162 -10.42 35.95 1.15
N LEU A 163 -10.68 34.66 1.09
CA LEU A 163 -11.52 33.96 2.05
C LEU A 163 -10.68 33.34 3.17
N VAL A 164 -11.16 33.42 4.42
CA VAL A 164 -10.61 32.73 5.60
C VAL A 164 -11.62 31.72 6.10
N PHE A 165 -11.20 30.47 6.22
CA PHE A 165 -12.05 29.37 6.70
C PHE A 165 -12.41 29.54 8.19
N LEU A 166 -13.69 29.35 8.52
CA LEU A 166 -14.21 29.45 9.89
C LEU A 166 -14.60 28.11 10.50
N GLY A 167 -14.94 27.11 9.69
CA GLY A 167 -15.40 25.80 10.15
C GLY A 167 -16.63 25.29 9.42
N ARG A 168 -17.18 24.16 9.90
CA ARG A 168 -18.44 23.57 9.42
C ARG A 168 -19.53 23.72 10.48
N LYS A 169 -20.79 23.84 10.04
CA LYS A 169 -21.95 23.73 10.95
C LYS A 169 -22.41 22.28 11.13
N ASP A 170 -22.10 21.39 10.18
CA ASP A 170 -22.37 19.96 10.30
C ASP A 170 -21.30 19.25 11.14
N ARG A 171 -21.59 18.02 11.61
CA ARG A 171 -20.68 17.24 12.47
C ARG A 171 -19.65 16.44 11.67
N THR A 172 -19.17 17.04 10.58
CA THR A 172 -18.08 16.49 9.78
C THR A 172 -16.76 17.12 10.20
N ILE A 173 -15.79 16.28 10.56
CA ILE A 173 -14.44 16.71 10.93
C ILE A 173 -13.42 16.26 9.88
N LYS A 174 -12.20 16.78 9.96
CA LYS A 174 -11.06 16.27 9.21
C LYS A 174 -9.95 15.87 10.17
N VAL A 175 -9.58 14.59 10.14
CA VAL A 175 -8.50 14.04 10.97
C VAL A 175 -7.41 13.51 10.06
N ASN A 176 -6.21 14.05 10.17
CA ASN A 176 -5.05 13.70 9.33
C ASN A 176 -5.36 13.79 7.82
N GLY A 177 -6.13 14.80 7.41
CA GLY A 177 -6.55 15.05 6.04
C GLY A 177 -7.74 14.20 5.55
N GLN A 178 -8.29 13.32 6.39
CA GLN A 178 -9.42 12.47 6.02
C GLN A 178 -10.74 13.04 6.54
N ARG A 179 -11.75 13.10 5.67
CA ARG A 179 -13.09 13.61 6.01
C ARG A 179 -13.89 12.53 6.72
N ILE A 180 -14.35 12.82 7.94
CA ILE A 180 -15.05 11.86 8.80
C ILE A 180 -16.36 12.50 9.26
N ALA A 181 -17.48 11.84 8.96
CA ALA A 181 -18.78 12.21 9.51
C ALA A 181 -18.95 11.55 10.87
N LEU A 182 -19.04 12.33 11.95
CA LEU A 182 -19.16 11.77 13.30
C LEU A 182 -20.48 11.02 13.49
N GLU A 183 -21.54 11.44 12.82
CA GLU A 183 -22.85 10.77 12.85
C GLU A 183 -22.80 9.35 12.29
N GLU A 184 -21.96 9.07 11.29
CA GLU A 184 -21.77 7.71 10.74
C GLU A 184 -21.15 6.75 11.78
N LEU A 185 -20.20 7.27 12.57
CA LEU A 185 -19.59 6.53 13.66
C LEU A 185 -20.62 6.28 14.77
N GLU A 186 -21.42 7.29 15.11
CA GLU A 186 -22.49 7.16 16.10
C GLU A 186 -23.54 6.14 15.70
N ASP A 187 -24.03 6.18 14.47
CA ASP A 187 -25.01 5.22 13.95
C ASP A 187 -24.46 3.80 13.96
N THR A 188 -23.17 3.64 13.64
CA THR A 188 -22.52 2.33 13.70
C THR A 188 -22.38 1.81 15.13
N LEU A 189 -22.04 2.69 16.08
CA LEU A 189 -21.97 2.35 17.50
C LEU A 189 -23.36 1.99 18.05
N ARG A 190 -24.40 2.75 17.71
CA ARG A 190 -25.81 2.45 18.08
C ARG A 190 -26.28 1.11 17.50
N GLY A 191 -25.74 0.69 16.37
CA GLY A 191 -26.02 -0.61 15.76
C GLY A 191 -25.42 -1.81 16.51
N HIS A 192 -24.59 -1.61 17.53
CA HIS A 192 -24.00 -2.71 18.30
C HIS A 192 -24.97 -3.27 19.35
N ASN A 193 -25.04 -4.60 19.49
CA ASN A 193 -26.05 -5.29 20.32
C ASN A 193 -26.08 -4.86 21.79
N ASP A 194 -24.95 -4.45 22.35
CA ASP A 194 -24.80 -4.06 23.75
C ASP A 194 -24.96 -2.55 24.03
N VAL A 195 -25.13 -1.74 22.98
CA VAL A 195 -25.20 -0.27 23.07
C VAL A 195 -26.67 0.17 23.09
N VAL A 196 -27.00 1.11 23.98
CA VAL A 196 -28.30 1.80 24.03
C VAL A 196 -28.24 3.06 23.20
N ASP A 197 -27.22 3.88 23.42
CA ASP A 197 -26.98 5.11 22.67
C ASP A 197 -25.48 5.42 22.64
N ALA A 198 -25.07 6.20 21.64
CA ALA A 198 -23.69 6.61 21.43
C ALA A 198 -23.59 8.05 20.90
N SER A 199 -22.53 8.73 21.32
CA SER A 199 -22.14 10.05 20.83
C SER A 199 -20.64 10.11 20.63
N VAL A 200 -20.19 10.71 19.55
CA VAL A 200 -18.77 10.78 19.20
C VAL A 200 -18.35 12.24 19.07
N ILE A 201 -17.25 12.60 19.74
CA ILE A 201 -16.69 13.94 19.61
C ILE A 201 -15.26 13.88 19.09
N SER A 202 -14.82 15.01 18.55
CA SER A 202 -13.44 15.27 18.22
C SER A 202 -12.81 16.11 19.32
N GLN A 203 -11.65 15.70 19.81
CA GLN A 203 -10.89 16.40 20.83
C GLN A 203 -9.51 16.75 20.29
N LYS A 204 -9.03 17.96 20.60
CA LYS A 204 -7.64 18.36 20.35
C LYS A 204 -6.83 18.22 21.63
N ASP A 205 -5.67 17.59 21.54
CA ASP A 205 -4.68 17.57 22.62
C ASP A 205 -3.92 18.91 22.70
N GLN A 206 -3.13 19.12 23.76
CA GLN A 206 -2.23 20.27 23.95
C GLN A 206 -1.28 20.50 22.75
N GLY A 207 -1.03 19.46 21.94
CA GLY A 207 -0.24 19.52 20.71
C GLY A 207 -1.01 19.84 19.41
N ASP A 208 -2.28 20.25 19.48
CA ASP A 208 -3.22 20.42 18.33
C ASP A 208 -3.53 19.12 17.55
N ASN A 209 -3.17 17.94 18.09
CA ASN A 209 -3.52 16.65 17.47
C ASN A 209 -4.99 16.34 17.73
N GLU A 210 -5.74 16.11 16.65
CA GLU A 210 -7.18 15.84 16.70
C GLU A 210 -7.44 14.33 16.78
N PHE A 211 -8.17 13.88 17.80
CA PHE A 211 -8.50 12.48 18.04
C PHE A 211 -9.98 12.29 18.39
N ILE A 212 -10.48 11.09 18.13
CA ILE A 212 -11.92 10.78 18.21
C ILE A 212 -12.21 10.05 19.53
N VAL A 213 -13.16 10.57 20.31
CA VAL A 213 -13.62 9.97 21.56
C VAL A 213 -15.08 9.57 21.43
N ALA A 214 -15.39 8.31 21.78
CA ALA A 214 -16.76 7.78 21.77
C ALA A 214 -17.31 7.68 23.19
N PHE A 215 -18.47 8.26 23.42
CA PHE A 215 -19.29 8.12 24.62
C PHE A 215 -20.40 7.11 24.37
N ILE A 216 -20.53 6.12 25.26
CA ILE A 216 -21.39 4.96 25.04
C ILE A 216 -22.23 4.71 26.28
N SER A 217 -23.54 4.57 26.11
CA SER A 217 -24.45 4.02 27.11
C SER A 217 -24.71 2.55 26.83
N LEU A 218 -24.57 1.69 27.85
CA LEU A 218 -24.66 0.24 27.74
C LEU A 218 -26.02 -0.29 28.22
N LYS A 219 -26.42 -1.45 27.70
CA LYS A 219 -27.59 -2.18 28.20
C LYS A 219 -27.29 -2.79 29.58
N GLU A 220 -28.24 -2.74 30.52
CA GLU A 220 -28.10 -3.18 31.93
C GLU A 220 -27.60 -4.63 32.14
N LYS A 221 -27.61 -5.49 31.11
CA LYS A 221 -27.25 -6.92 31.20
C LYS A 221 -25.79 -7.26 30.85
N VAL A 222 -24.92 -6.27 30.74
CA VAL A 222 -23.52 -6.46 30.33
C VAL A 222 -22.65 -6.92 31.51
N LYS A 223 -21.85 -7.98 31.31
CA LYS A 223 -21.04 -8.63 32.36
C LYS A 223 -19.66 -7.99 32.61
N SER A 224 -19.13 -7.19 31.68
CA SER A 224 -17.86 -6.45 31.83
C SER A 224 -17.70 -5.36 30.75
N ALA A 225 -17.33 -4.14 31.15
CA ALA A 225 -17.14 -3.00 30.24
C ALA A 225 -15.94 -3.19 29.28
N GLU A 226 -14.87 -3.85 29.72
CA GLU A 226 -13.67 -4.08 28.90
C GLU A 226 -13.91 -5.08 27.75
N ILE A 227 -14.75 -6.10 28.00
CA ILE A 227 -15.13 -7.07 26.96
C ILE A 227 -15.97 -6.37 25.88
N VAL A 228 -16.91 -5.52 26.29
CA VAL A 228 -17.74 -4.76 25.36
C VAL A 228 -16.94 -3.70 24.60
N LYS A 229 -16.01 -3.00 25.26
CA LYS A 229 -15.06 -2.09 24.61
C LYS A 229 -14.29 -2.78 23.49
N THR A 230 -13.76 -3.97 23.76
CA THR A 230 -13.01 -4.77 22.78
C THR A 230 -13.90 -5.23 21.63
N SER A 231 -15.13 -5.67 21.93
CA SER A 231 -16.12 -6.07 20.91
C SER A 231 -16.52 -4.92 19.99
N ILE A 232 -16.84 -3.76 20.57
CA ILE A 232 -17.20 -2.54 19.84
C ILE A 232 -16.04 -2.09 18.95
N ARG A 233 -14.82 -2.05 19.50
CA ARG A 233 -13.62 -1.67 18.76
C ARG A 233 -13.37 -2.61 17.58
N ASN A 234 -13.47 -3.93 17.77
CA ASN A 234 -13.30 -4.90 16.68
C ASN A 234 -14.36 -4.74 15.58
N SER A 235 -15.62 -4.48 15.97
CA SER A 235 -16.70 -4.17 15.03
C SER A 235 -16.40 -2.93 14.19
N MET A 236 -15.86 -1.88 14.81
CA MET A 236 -15.48 -0.63 14.13
C MET A 236 -14.28 -0.84 13.19
N ILE A 237 -13.24 -1.57 13.62
CA ILE A 237 -12.06 -1.87 12.78
C ILE A 237 -12.44 -2.65 11.51
N ASN A 238 -13.41 -3.54 11.58
CA ASN A 238 -13.88 -4.30 10.42
C ASN A 238 -14.69 -3.46 9.42
N LYS A 239 -15.25 -2.33 9.85
CA LYS A 239 -16.11 -1.47 9.03
C LYS A 239 -15.43 -0.20 8.54
N PHE A 240 -14.48 0.32 9.31
CA PHE A 240 -13.87 1.62 9.06
C PHE A 240 -12.35 1.56 8.97
N PRO A 241 -11.72 2.44 8.18
CA PRO A 241 -10.28 2.69 8.26
C PRO A 241 -9.85 3.06 9.68
N SER A 242 -8.61 2.72 10.06
CA SER A 242 -8.11 2.89 11.44
C SER A 242 -8.20 4.33 11.98
N VAL A 243 -8.09 5.35 11.12
CA VAL A 243 -8.20 6.78 11.48
C VAL A 243 -9.63 7.21 11.88
N MET A 244 -10.65 6.45 11.50
CA MET A 244 -12.05 6.67 11.89
C MET A 244 -12.41 5.96 13.19
N VAL A 245 -11.58 5.02 13.64
CA VAL A 245 -11.83 4.26 14.87
C VAL A 245 -11.49 5.14 16.08
N PRO A 246 -12.42 5.33 17.04
CA PRO A 246 -12.17 6.12 18.25
C PRO A 246 -10.92 5.67 19.01
N SER A 247 -10.10 6.63 19.44
CA SER A 247 -8.92 6.38 20.27
C SER A 247 -9.30 6.11 21.73
N SER A 248 -10.45 6.62 22.19
CA SER A 248 -10.96 6.40 23.54
C SER A 248 -12.46 6.11 23.54
N TYR A 249 -12.87 5.31 24.54
CA TYR A 249 -14.25 4.92 24.78
C TYR A 249 -14.60 5.21 26.24
N VAL A 250 -15.58 6.07 26.44
CA VAL A 250 -16.07 6.48 27.76
C VAL A 250 -17.47 5.90 27.95
N PHE A 251 -17.67 5.10 29.00
CA PHE A 251 -18.97 4.51 29.31
C PHE A 251 -19.73 5.38 30.32
N LEU A 252 -20.98 5.70 29.99
CA LEU A 252 -21.87 6.51 30.80
C LEU A 252 -23.18 5.76 31.06
N GLU A 253 -23.86 6.05 32.16
CA GLU A 253 -25.22 5.52 32.39
C GLU A 253 -26.19 6.07 31.35
N SER A 254 -26.11 7.37 31.06
CA SER A 254 -26.87 8.03 29.99
C SER A 254 -26.08 9.20 29.41
N LEU A 255 -26.37 9.57 28.16
CA LEU A 255 -25.77 10.73 27.51
C LEU A 255 -26.38 12.03 28.09
N PRO A 256 -25.57 13.06 28.37
CA PRO A 256 -26.09 14.34 28.86
C PRO A 256 -26.92 15.00 27.75
N MET A 257 -28.10 15.48 28.12
CA MET A 257 -29.04 16.13 27.20
C MET A 257 -29.19 17.61 27.56
N SER A 258 -29.19 18.47 26.55
CA SER A 258 -29.58 19.88 26.66
C SER A 258 -31.06 20.03 27.00
N ALA A 259 -31.48 21.23 27.42
CA ALA A 259 -32.89 21.55 27.67
C ALA A 259 -33.81 21.34 26.44
N SER A 260 -33.24 21.19 25.24
CA SER A 260 -33.96 20.89 24.01
C SER A 260 -34.15 19.39 23.72
N GLY A 261 -33.63 18.50 24.58
CA GLY A 261 -33.67 17.04 24.38
C GLY A 261 -32.63 16.50 23.40
N LYS A 262 -31.66 17.33 22.96
CA LYS A 262 -30.49 16.91 22.15
C LYS A 262 -29.27 16.72 23.04
N VAL A 263 -28.35 15.83 22.65
CA VAL A 263 -27.08 15.61 23.36
C VAL A 263 -26.33 16.92 23.58
N ASP A 264 -25.89 17.15 24.82
CA ASP A 264 -25.07 18.30 25.21
C ASP A 264 -23.58 17.99 25.05
N TYR A 265 -23.05 18.29 23.88
CA TYR A 265 -21.64 18.03 23.54
C TYR A 265 -20.65 18.89 24.34
N ALA A 266 -21.08 20.03 24.90
CA ALA A 266 -20.21 20.85 25.73
C ALA A 266 -19.92 20.13 27.06
N GLN A 267 -20.95 19.57 27.70
CA GLN A 267 -20.77 18.77 28.91
C GLN A 267 -19.94 17.50 28.68
N LEU A 268 -20.09 16.84 27.53
CA LEU A 268 -19.25 15.70 27.16
C LEU A 268 -17.77 16.10 27.04
N THR A 269 -17.50 17.25 26.41
CA THR A 269 -16.13 17.78 26.26
C THR A 269 -15.51 18.10 27.63
N ASP A 270 -16.27 18.74 28.52
CA ASP A 270 -15.80 19.10 29.87
C ASP A 270 -15.55 17.87 30.77
N SER A 271 -16.34 16.80 30.58
CA SER A 271 -16.19 15.55 31.36
C SER A 271 -14.84 14.85 31.12
N ILE A 272 -14.25 14.99 29.93
CA ILE A 272 -12.93 14.40 29.60
C ILE A 272 -11.81 15.06 30.41
N PHE A 273 -11.86 16.39 30.61
CA PHE A 273 -10.87 17.12 31.40
C PHE A 273 -10.86 16.72 32.88
N SER A 274 -11.94 16.09 33.38
CA SER A 274 -12.03 15.61 34.76
C SER A 274 -11.52 14.18 34.94
N ILE A 275 -11.37 13.41 33.86
CA ILE A 275 -11.00 11.97 33.88
C ILE A 275 -9.48 11.76 33.73
N SER A 276 -8.72 12.78 33.31
CA SER A 276 -7.26 12.69 33.07
C SER A 276 -6.37 12.61 34.31
N HIS A 277 -6.94 12.47 35.51
CA HIS A 277 -6.21 12.15 36.73
C HIS A 277 -6.84 10.91 37.36
N VAL A 278 -6.18 9.75 37.23
CA VAL A 278 -6.20 8.57 38.12
C VAL A 278 -5.80 7.34 37.30
N LYS A 279 -4.54 6.90 37.43
CA LYS A 279 -4.15 5.56 37.91
C LYS A 279 -2.63 5.39 37.93
N ASP A 280 -2.08 5.51 39.13
CA ASP A 280 -0.79 4.97 39.56
C ASP A 280 -0.89 3.45 39.88
N GLU A 281 0.20 2.71 39.66
CA GLU A 281 0.97 1.92 40.66
C GLU A 281 1.64 0.62 40.12
N ILE A 282 2.99 0.68 40.07
CA ILE A 282 4.03 -0.29 40.52
C ILE A 282 4.33 -1.58 39.69
N GLY A 283 5.62 -1.74 39.31
CA GLY A 283 6.28 -3.05 39.11
C GLY A 283 7.59 -3.04 38.30
N ASP A 284 8.72 -3.41 38.93
CA ASP A 284 10.13 -3.12 38.55
C ASP A 284 10.91 -4.28 37.87
N ILE A 285 12.06 -3.93 37.25
CA ILE A 285 13.27 -4.71 36.84
C ILE A 285 13.24 -5.68 35.64
N GLY A 286 13.73 -5.18 34.49
CA GLY A 286 15.08 -5.52 33.95
C GLY A 286 15.32 -6.75 33.06
N ALA A 287 15.22 -6.57 31.73
CA ALA A 287 16.21 -7.05 30.75
C ALA A 287 16.08 -6.33 29.37
N SER A 288 17.25 -5.98 28.79
CA SER A 288 17.52 -5.48 27.43
C SER A 288 17.31 -3.99 27.11
N ASN A 289 18.44 -3.26 26.97
CA ASN A 289 18.53 -1.84 26.60
C ASN A 289 17.67 -1.44 25.39
N LEU A 290 17.43 -2.35 24.44
CA LEU A 290 16.66 -2.04 23.22
C LEU A 290 15.15 -1.93 23.47
N MET A 291 14.61 -2.76 24.36
CA MET A 291 13.19 -2.71 24.74
C MET A 291 12.86 -1.35 25.37
N GLN A 292 13.70 -0.89 26.29
CA GLN A 292 13.52 0.41 26.95
C GLN A 292 13.64 1.59 25.98
N ILE A 293 14.54 1.51 24.98
CA ILE A 293 14.65 2.53 23.93
C ILE A 293 13.38 2.59 23.06
N ILE A 294 12.84 1.43 22.66
CA ILE A 294 11.59 1.34 21.89
C ILE A 294 10.42 1.89 22.70
N LYS A 295 10.25 1.42 23.94
CA LYS A 295 9.18 1.86 24.83
C LYS A 295 9.26 3.36 25.05
N LYS A 296 10.45 3.90 25.33
CA LYS A 296 10.68 5.34 25.45
C LYS A 296 10.30 6.10 24.17
N ALA A 297 10.73 5.63 23.00
CA ALA A 297 10.37 6.30 21.74
C ALA A 297 8.86 6.31 21.50
N ILE A 298 8.16 5.25 21.89
CA ILE A 298 6.69 5.16 21.83
C ILE A 298 6.05 6.09 22.86
N CYS A 299 6.51 6.08 24.12
CA CYS A 299 6.06 7.00 25.17
C CYS A 299 6.21 8.46 24.75
N ASP A 300 7.39 8.83 24.25
CA ASP A 300 7.70 10.20 23.78
C ASP A 300 6.81 10.60 22.58
N ALA A 301 6.45 9.64 21.72
CA ALA A 301 5.61 9.92 20.55
C ALA A 301 4.11 9.97 20.88
N LEU A 302 3.66 9.20 21.86
CA LEU A 302 2.25 9.15 22.30
C LEU A 302 1.97 10.07 23.50
N MET A 303 3.00 10.65 24.11
CA MET A 303 2.93 11.43 25.35
C MET A 303 2.29 10.66 26.51
N VAL A 304 2.64 9.38 26.66
CA VAL A 304 2.19 8.51 27.75
C VAL A 304 3.34 8.20 28.70
N GLU A 305 3.05 7.94 29.97
CA GLU A 305 4.08 7.69 30.99
C GLU A 305 4.75 6.32 30.84
N ASP A 306 3.97 5.28 30.50
CA ASP A 306 4.48 3.92 30.30
C ASP A 306 3.67 3.17 29.22
N VAL A 307 4.27 2.12 28.67
CA VAL A 307 3.73 1.23 27.64
C VAL A 307 4.07 -0.20 28.04
N SER A 308 3.19 -1.18 27.88
CA SER A 308 3.53 -2.59 28.12
C SER A 308 4.31 -3.20 26.95
N ASP A 309 5.03 -4.29 27.19
CA ASP A 309 5.85 -4.96 26.17
C ASP A 309 4.99 -5.50 25.01
N ASP A 310 3.75 -5.88 25.29
CA ASP A 310 2.79 -6.44 24.33
C ASP A 310 1.71 -5.43 23.88
N ASP A 311 1.82 -4.17 24.29
CA ASP A 311 0.86 -3.15 23.87
C ASP A 311 1.00 -2.89 22.38
N ASP A 312 -0.09 -3.10 21.64
CA ASP A 312 -0.14 -2.77 20.23
C ASP A 312 -0.17 -1.25 20.08
N PHE A 313 0.85 -0.71 19.42
CA PHE A 313 1.08 0.70 19.16
C PHE A 313 -0.17 1.43 18.64
N PHE A 314 -0.92 0.81 17.73
CA PHE A 314 -2.14 1.42 17.18
C PHE A 314 -3.35 1.21 18.11
N MET A 315 -3.31 0.20 18.98
CA MET A 315 -4.32 0.00 20.02
C MET A 315 -4.23 1.02 21.14
N ILE A 316 -3.02 1.46 21.50
CA ILE A 316 -2.77 2.46 22.55
C ILE A 316 -2.82 3.92 22.05
N GLY A 317 -3.36 4.17 20.85
CA GLY A 317 -3.56 5.51 20.32
C GLY A 317 -2.54 5.96 19.27
N GLY A 318 -1.64 5.07 18.84
CA GLY A 318 -0.74 5.31 17.72
C GLY A 318 -1.47 5.52 16.39
N ASN A 319 -0.95 6.42 15.58
CA ASN A 319 -1.41 6.71 14.24
C ASN A 319 -0.22 6.81 13.28
N SER A 320 -0.46 7.11 12.00
CA SER A 320 0.62 7.21 11.01
C SER A 320 1.65 8.28 11.36
N ILE A 321 1.25 9.37 12.00
CA ILE A 321 2.14 10.47 12.32
C ILE A 321 3.02 10.11 13.52
N THR A 322 2.43 9.57 14.59
CA THR A 322 3.20 9.08 15.74
C THR A 322 4.08 7.90 15.36
N ALA A 323 3.64 7.01 14.46
CA ALA A 323 4.48 5.96 13.91
C ALA A 323 5.71 6.53 13.17
N ALA A 324 5.53 7.58 12.35
CA ALA A 324 6.64 8.24 11.67
C ALA A 324 7.65 8.84 12.67
N HIS A 325 7.17 9.41 13.78
CA HIS A 325 8.03 9.96 14.83
C HIS A 325 8.81 8.87 15.58
N VAL A 326 8.15 7.79 16.00
CA VAL A 326 8.82 6.62 16.60
C VAL A 326 9.86 6.05 15.62
N SER A 327 9.51 5.93 14.34
CA SER A 327 10.42 5.42 13.30
C SER A 327 11.67 6.28 13.15
N HIS A 328 11.49 7.60 13.12
CA HIS A 328 12.58 8.57 13.04
C HIS A 328 13.49 8.50 14.26
N ASN A 329 12.91 8.49 15.48
CA ASN A 329 13.65 8.45 16.73
C ASN A 329 14.45 7.15 16.89
N LEU A 330 13.91 6.03 16.41
CA LEU A 330 14.58 4.72 16.42
C LEU A 330 15.50 4.50 15.22
N GLY A 331 15.45 5.35 14.19
CA GLY A 331 16.20 5.17 12.94
C GLY A 331 15.76 3.92 12.14
N ILE A 332 14.49 3.53 12.25
CA ILE A 332 13.94 2.32 11.63
C ILE A 332 12.97 2.66 10.49
N ASP A 333 12.71 1.67 9.63
CA ASP A 333 11.67 1.80 8.61
C ASP A 333 10.28 1.79 9.26
N MET A 334 9.45 2.78 8.93
CA MET A 334 8.10 2.92 9.47
C MET A 334 7.21 1.70 9.22
N ARG A 335 7.45 0.93 8.16
CA ARG A 335 6.73 -0.33 7.89
C ARG A 335 6.90 -1.36 9.00
N LEU A 336 7.99 -1.30 9.77
CA LEU A 336 8.22 -2.21 10.89
C LEU A 336 7.18 -2.01 12.00
N LEU A 337 6.76 -0.78 12.30
CA LEU A 337 5.69 -0.53 13.28
C LEU A 337 4.32 -1.06 12.81
N TYR A 338 4.07 -1.07 11.50
CA TYR A 338 2.83 -1.65 10.94
C TYR A 338 2.84 -3.19 10.92
N THR A 339 4.02 -3.78 10.80
CA THR A 339 4.19 -5.25 10.75
C THR A 339 4.33 -5.84 12.15
N PHE A 340 5.04 -5.12 13.03
CA PHE A 340 5.38 -5.50 14.39
C PHE A 340 4.92 -4.38 15.34
N SER A 341 3.60 -4.35 15.56
CA SER A 341 2.93 -3.26 16.28
C SER A 341 3.19 -3.23 17.77
N THR A 342 3.74 -4.28 18.40
CA THR A 342 4.05 -4.29 19.83
C THR A 342 5.55 -4.08 20.09
N PRO A 343 5.96 -3.44 21.20
CA PRO A 343 7.38 -3.30 21.57
C PRO A 343 8.14 -4.63 21.54
N ALA A 344 7.56 -5.72 22.06
CA ALA A 344 8.16 -7.05 22.05
C ALA A 344 8.39 -7.59 20.64
N LYS A 345 7.39 -7.51 19.76
CA LYS A 345 7.53 -7.93 18.35
C LYS A 345 8.56 -7.07 17.63
N LEU A 346 8.60 -5.77 17.92
CA LEU A 346 9.55 -4.85 17.31
C LEU A 346 10.99 -5.13 17.77
N VAL A 347 11.21 -5.41 19.06
CA VAL A 347 12.50 -5.85 19.60
C VAL A 347 12.97 -7.12 18.91
N ILE A 348 12.12 -8.14 18.79
CA ILE A 348 12.47 -9.40 18.11
C ILE A 348 12.91 -9.13 16.68
N SER A 349 12.13 -8.34 15.93
CA SER A 349 12.47 -7.98 14.54
C SER A 349 13.79 -7.20 14.41
N LEU A 350 14.07 -6.28 15.34
CA LEU A 350 15.31 -5.49 15.33
C LEU A 350 16.53 -6.31 15.79
N LEU A 351 16.35 -7.25 16.71
CA LEU A 351 17.42 -8.17 17.13
C LEU A 351 17.76 -9.16 16.01
N GLU A 352 16.78 -9.69 15.30
CA GLU A 352 17.01 -10.52 14.10
C GLU A 352 17.79 -9.76 13.03
N LYS A 353 17.55 -8.44 12.87
CA LYS A 353 18.33 -7.57 11.98
C LYS A 353 19.73 -7.24 12.52
N ASN A 354 19.91 -7.04 13.82
CA ASN A 354 21.21 -6.71 14.40
C ASN A 354 22.15 -7.92 14.51
N VAL A 355 21.63 -9.14 14.69
CA VAL A 355 22.41 -10.37 14.55
C VAL A 355 22.92 -10.54 13.11
N LEU A 356 22.17 -10.05 12.12
CA LEU A 356 22.59 -10.03 10.71
C LEU A 356 23.66 -8.95 10.42
N ASN A 357 23.69 -7.85 11.17
CA ASN A 357 24.68 -6.77 11.00
C ASN A 357 25.98 -6.99 11.79
N ASN A 358 25.95 -7.70 12.92
CA ASN A 358 27.14 -7.98 13.74
C ASN A 358 28.08 -9.08 13.18
N THR A 359 27.79 -9.64 12.01
CA THR A 359 28.72 -10.52 11.28
C THR A 359 29.56 -9.78 10.23
N LYS A 360 29.45 -8.44 10.15
CA LYS A 360 30.27 -7.59 9.25
C LYS A 360 30.81 -6.34 9.93
N PHE A 361 31.57 -6.47 11.01
CA PHE A 361 32.54 -5.43 11.42
C PHE A 361 33.78 -6.09 12.03
N GLY A 362 34.81 -6.27 11.19
CA GLY A 362 36.16 -6.54 11.62
C GLY A 362 36.98 -5.26 11.57
N VAL A 363 37.44 -4.84 12.76
CA VAL A 363 38.69 -4.11 13.03
C VAL A 363 38.78 -2.67 12.48
N ASN A 364 38.55 -1.69 13.36
CA ASN A 364 39.58 -0.72 13.78
C ASN A 364 39.06 0.16 14.93
N ASP A 365 40.00 0.55 15.79
CA ASP A 365 39.97 1.56 16.86
C ASP A 365 39.53 1.12 18.27
N ILE A 366 40.52 0.60 19.00
CA ILE A 366 40.60 0.61 20.47
C ILE A 366 41.59 1.71 20.86
N PRO A 367 41.30 2.57 21.85
CA PRO A 367 42.31 3.12 22.74
C PRO A 367 42.39 2.28 24.01
N GLU A 368 43.63 1.88 24.34
CA GLU A 368 44.02 1.14 25.54
C GLU A 368 43.60 1.84 26.85
N SER A 369 43.22 1.06 27.87
CA SER A 369 43.87 1.11 29.19
C SER A 369 43.32 0.04 30.18
N THR A 370 44.16 -0.96 30.45
CA THR A 370 44.58 -1.54 31.76
C THR A 370 43.65 -2.32 32.73
N ILE A 371 44.18 -3.51 33.11
CA ILE A 371 44.07 -4.33 34.36
C ILE A 371 42.92 -5.36 34.41
N GLU A 372 43.05 -6.65 34.73
CA GLU A 372 44.09 -7.70 34.88
C GLU A 372 43.30 -9.06 34.91
N PRO A 373 43.93 -10.23 34.63
CA PRO A 373 43.22 -11.50 34.51
C PRO A 373 43.32 -12.33 35.80
N ASP A 374 42.21 -12.97 36.24
CA ASP A 374 42.34 -14.26 36.92
C ASP A 374 41.02 -15.03 37.14
N LYS A 375 41.18 -16.36 37.16
CA LYS A 375 40.27 -17.44 37.62
C LYS A 375 39.32 -18.10 36.62
N VAL A 376 39.93 -19.08 35.95
CA VAL A 376 39.46 -20.46 35.76
C VAL A 376 38.41 -20.91 36.78
N ASN A 377 37.28 -21.43 36.29
CA ASN A 377 36.67 -22.62 36.87
C ASN A 377 35.84 -23.42 35.84
N ARG A 378 36.28 -24.66 35.63
CA ARG A 378 35.51 -25.76 35.02
C ARG A 378 34.29 -26.04 35.89
N PHE A 379 33.13 -26.32 35.31
CA PHE A 379 32.28 -27.44 35.75
C PHE A 379 31.35 -27.91 34.61
N SER A 380 31.19 -29.22 34.59
CA SER A 380 30.62 -30.11 33.59
C SER A 380 29.10 -30.24 33.66
N PHE A 381 28.51 -30.66 32.52
CA PHE A 381 27.14 -31.11 32.33
C PHE A 381 26.71 -32.24 33.28
N PRO A 382 25.38 -32.46 33.39
CA PRO A 382 24.88 -33.78 32.98
C PRO A 382 23.59 -33.75 32.15
N GLU A 383 23.53 -34.73 31.22
CA GLU A 383 22.36 -35.20 30.48
C GLU A 383 21.39 -36.00 31.37
N SER A 384 20.11 -36.05 30.97
CA SER A 384 19.08 -37.11 31.15
C SER A 384 17.71 -36.40 31.06
N GLU A 385 16.60 -36.91 30.54
CA GLU A 385 16.17 -38.19 29.99
C GLU A 385 14.74 -37.91 29.47
N THR A 386 14.35 -38.52 28.34
CA THR A 386 12.94 -38.61 27.91
C THR A 386 12.16 -39.57 28.81
N PRO A 387 10.83 -39.41 28.90
CA PRO A 387 9.97 -40.54 28.50
C PRO A 387 8.68 -40.15 27.77
N ASP A 388 8.34 -40.95 26.77
CA ASP A 388 7.01 -41.14 26.19
C ASP A 388 6.28 -42.26 26.98
N PRO A 389 4.93 -42.30 27.06
CA PRO A 389 4.23 -43.40 26.37
C PRO A 389 2.78 -43.14 25.90
N LEU A 390 2.40 -43.84 24.82
CA LEU A 390 1.13 -44.57 24.50
C LEU A 390 -0.21 -43.96 24.99
N GLY A 391 -1.29 -43.77 24.21
CA GLY A 391 -1.79 -44.41 22.99
C GLY A 391 -3.30 -44.70 23.17
N SER A 392 -4.16 -44.51 22.15
CA SER A 392 -5.34 -45.37 21.87
C SER A 392 -6.12 -44.93 20.63
N LYS A 393 -6.57 -45.96 19.91
CA LYS A 393 -7.33 -45.99 18.65
C LYS A 393 -8.83 -45.72 18.88
N LEU A 394 -9.52 -45.23 17.84
CA LEU A 394 -10.77 -45.86 17.38
C LEU A 394 -11.08 -45.51 15.92
N GLN A 395 -11.68 -46.50 15.27
CA GLN A 395 -11.80 -46.74 13.84
C GLN A 395 -13.31 -46.77 13.53
N GLY A 396 -13.76 -46.30 12.37
CA GLY A 396 -15.20 -46.31 12.05
C GLY A 396 -15.54 -45.91 10.62
N HIS A 397 -15.73 -46.92 9.79
CA HIS A 397 -15.99 -46.92 8.35
C HIS A 397 -17.44 -46.52 7.94
N LEU A 398 -17.56 -46.10 6.67
CA LEU A 398 -18.62 -46.39 5.67
C LEU A 398 -19.66 -45.32 5.26
N SER A 399 -19.82 -45.33 3.93
CA SER A 399 -20.58 -44.58 2.93
C SER A 399 -22.11 -44.73 2.98
N LEU A 400 -22.85 -43.75 2.44
CA LEU A 400 -23.99 -43.91 1.51
C LEU A 400 -24.56 -42.53 1.05
N MET A 401 -24.69 -42.36 -0.27
CA MET A 401 -25.55 -41.37 -0.97
C MET A 401 -27.00 -41.89 -1.05
N PRO A 402 -27.98 -41.22 -1.70
CA PRO A 402 -28.41 -39.80 -1.71
C PRO A 402 -29.94 -39.67 -1.41
N HIS A 403 -30.47 -38.48 -1.11
CA HIS A 403 -31.78 -38.04 -1.64
C HIS A 403 -32.11 -36.57 -1.36
N GLU A 404 -32.74 -35.98 -2.37
CA GLU A 404 -33.21 -34.63 -2.56
C GLU A 404 -34.36 -34.20 -1.63
N ARG A 405 -34.36 -32.92 -1.24
CA ARG A 405 -35.50 -31.98 -1.41
C ARG A 405 -35.12 -30.55 -1.01
N ASN A 406 -35.10 -29.67 -2.02
CA ASN A 406 -35.70 -28.32 -2.15
C ASN A 406 -36.33 -27.71 -0.87
N ASP A 407 -36.16 -26.44 -0.49
CA ASP A 407 -36.15 -25.20 -1.29
C ASP A 407 -35.41 -24.04 -0.57
N ASP A 408 -34.96 -23.08 -1.39
CA ASP A 408 -34.90 -21.62 -1.17
C ASP A 408 -34.06 -20.99 -0.03
N GLN A 409 -32.84 -20.56 -0.39
CA GLN A 409 -32.42 -19.13 -0.46
C GLN A 409 -30.91 -19.06 -0.74
N ALA A 410 -30.55 -18.95 -2.02
CA ALA A 410 -29.16 -18.73 -2.46
C ALA A 410 -28.99 -17.31 -3.01
N ASP A 411 -28.31 -16.53 -2.19
CA ASP A 411 -27.39 -15.42 -2.47
C ASP A 411 -27.03 -15.20 -3.95
N GLN A 412 -27.61 -14.14 -4.55
CA GLN A 412 -27.20 -13.63 -5.85
C GLN A 412 -25.98 -12.71 -5.71
N SER A 413 -24.79 -13.28 -5.89
CA SER A 413 -23.59 -12.53 -6.22
C SER A 413 -23.78 -11.82 -7.57
N LYS A 414 -24.02 -10.50 -7.51
CA LYS A 414 -24.18 -9.63 -8.68
C LYS A 414 -22.86 -9.51 -9.44
N ARG A 415 -22.77 -10.31 -10.51
CA ARG A 415 -21.92 -10.07 -11.68
C ARG A 415 -22.15 -8.64 -12.21
N LEU A 416 -21.06 -7.90 -12.37
CA LEU A 416 -20.98 -6.70 -13.21
C LEU A 416 -21.32 -7.07 -14.67
N LYS A 417 -22.60 -6.92 -15.04
CA LYS A 417 -22.99 -6.78 -16.44
C LYS A 417 -22.81 -5.30 -16.80
N VAL A 418 -21.74 -5.00 -17.51
CA VAL A 418 -21.64 -3.76 -18.28
C VAL A 418 -22.54 -3.93 -19.50
N ASP A 419 -23.52 -3.04 -19.65
CA ASP A 419 -24.39 -2.98 -20.82
C ASP A 419 -23.57 -2.72 -22.10
N LEU A 420 -23.45 -3.75 -22.92
CA LEU A 420 -22.79 -3.75 -24.23
C LEU A 420 -23.70 -3.25 -25.37
N ASN A 421 -24.78 -2.54 -25.06
CA ASN A 421 -25.75 -2.05 -26.06
C ASN A 421 -25.79 -0.52 -26.13
N LYS A 422 -24.74 0.08 -26.68
CA LYS A 422 -24.85 1.36 -27.41
C LYS A 422 -24.05 1.28 -28.71
N TYR A 423 -24.69 0.71 -29.73
CA TYR A 423 -24.27 0.86 -31.12
C TYR A 423 -24.32 2.35 -31.48
N TYR A 424 -23.15 2.97 -31.64
CA TYR A 424 -23.01 4.12 -32.52
C TYR A 424 -22.48 3.59 -33.84
N VAL A 425 -23.34 3.58 -34.85
CA VAL A 425 -22.96 3.41 -36.25
C VAL A 425 -22.09 4.61 -36.61
N LEU A 426 -20.81 4.38 -36.90
CA LEU A 426 -19.93 5.34 -37.54
C LEU A 426 -19.36 4.69 -38.81
N GLU A 427 -19.42 5.46 -39.88
CA GLU A 427 -19.08 5.14 -41.28
C GLU A 427 -17.65 4.60 -41.46
N PRO A 428 -17.38 3.83 -42.54
CA PRO A 428 -16.11 3.16 -42.74
C PRO A 428 -14.99 4.19 -42.97
N ILE A 429 -14.12 4.34 -41.98
CA ILE A 429 -12.84 5.03 -42.14
C ILE A 429 -11.83 4.01 -42.66
N ASP A 430 -11.20 4.37 -43.77
CA ASP A 430 -10.31 3.55 -44.61
C ASP A 430 -9.34 2.64 -43.85
N LEU A 431 -9.33 1.38 -44.30
CA LEU A 431 -8.56 0.20 -43.85
C LEU A 431 -7.03 0.27 -44.08
N PHE A 432 -6.41 1.45 -44.12
CA PHE A 432 -4.97 1.60 -44.36
C PHE A 432 -4.32 2.62 -43.43
N CYS A 433 -4.22 2.31 -42.13
CA CYS A 433 -3.17 2.90 -41.28
C CYS A 433 -2.95 2.12 -39.97
N GLY A 434 -1.87 1.33 -39.93
CA GLY A 434 -1.05 1.12 -38.73
C GLY A 434 -1.59 0.22 -37.61
N TYR A 435 -1.66 -1.10 -37.83
CA TYR A 435 -1.46 -2.02 -36.69
C TYR A 435 -0.05 -1.80 -36.10
N PRO A 436 0.13 -1.80 -34.77
CA PRO A 436 1.46 -1.65 -34.15
C PRO A 436 2.43 -2.82 -34.45
N TRP A 437 1.96 -3.84 -35.17
CA TRP A 437 2.67 -5.08 -35.48
C TRP A 437 3.22 -5.11 -36.92
N ASN A 438 2.99 -4.05 -37.70
CA ASN A 438 3.37 -3.96 -39.12
C ASN A 438 4.64 -3.13 -39.37
N SER A 439 5.41 -2.78 -38.35
CA SER A 439 6.68 -2.08 -38.52
C SER A 439 7.84 -3.07 -38.75
N ALA A 440 8.26 -3.19 -40.01
CA ALA A 440 9.47 -3.84 -40.55
C ALA A 440 9.79 -5.28 -40.08
N PRO A 441 10.26 -6.18 -40.99
CA PRO A 441 10.72 -7.50 -40.57
C PRO A 441 11.97 -7.33 -39.70
N MET A 442 11.83 -7.56 -38.38
CA MET A 442 12.96 -7.83 -37.50
C MET A 442 13.48 -9.21 -37.90
N CYS A 443 14.75 -9.30 -38.30
CA CYS A 443 15.33 -10.53 -38.83
C CYS A 443 15.91 -11.45 -37.74
N ASP A 444 15.72 -11.10 -36.46
CA ASP A 444 16.30 -11.79 -35.31
C ASP A 444 15.20 -12.28 -34.36
N SER A 445 15.29 -13.54 -33.92
CA SER A 445 14.38 -14.11 -32.92
C SER A 445 14.76 -13.60 -31.54
N PHE A 446 13.79 -13.05 -30.81
CA PHE A 446 14.00 -12.56 -29.46
C PHE A 446 12.81 -12.86 -28.54
N SER A 447 13.04 -12.91 -27.24
CA SER A 447 12.00 -13.11 -26.25
C SER A 447 12.13 -12.15 -25.08
N PHE A 448 11.00 -11.85 -24.45
CA PHE A 448 10.96 -11.13 -23.19
C PHE A 448 9.92 -11.72 -22.24
N SER A 449 10.31 -11.77 -20.98
CA SER A 449 9.44 -12.13 -19.86
C SER A 449 9.70 -11.17 -18.69
N ARG A 450 9.08 -11.43 -17.52
CA ARG A 450 9.34 -10.64 -16.30
C ARG A 450 10.81 -10.56 -15.93
N CYS A 451 11.57 -11.64 -16.14
CA CYS A 451 12.95 -11.76 -15.65
C CYS A 451 13.97 -12.16 -16.72
N ASN A 452 13.53 -12.52 -17.94
CA ASN A 452 14.42 -12.94 -19.03
C ASN A 452 14.31 -12.03 -20.25
N LYS A 453 15.45 -11.85 -20.91
CA LYS A 453 15.54 -11.38 -22.29
C LYS A 453 16.52 -12.29 -23.02
N VAL A 454 16.09 -12.96 -24.08
CA VAL A 454 16.94 -13.85 -24.89
C VAL A 454 16.88 -13.37 -26.33
N MET A 455 18.02 -13.27 -27.01
CA MET A 455 18.12 -12.89 -28.42
C MET A 455 19.01 -13.90 -29.14
N LEU A 456 18.58 -14.34 -30.32
CA LEU A 456 19.39 -15.14 -31.24
C LEU A 456 19.94 -14.19 -32.31
N GLU A 457 21.22 -13.82 -32.20
CA GLU A 457 21.87 -12.98 -33.21
C GLU A 457 22.21 -13.80 -34.46
N GLY A 458 21.64 -13.42 -35.61
CA GLY A 458 22.01 -13.95 -36.90
C GLY A 458 23.41 -13.47 -37.34
N GLY A 459 24.47 -14.12 -36.88
CA GLY A 459 25.78 -14.20 -37.55
C GLY A 459 26.55 -12.91 -37.91
N GLN A 460 26.09 -11.70 -37.56
CA GLN A 460 26.87 -10.47 -37.70
C GLN A 460 26.99 -9.76 -36.35
N VAL A 461 28.23 -9.72 -35.85
CA VAL A 461 28.65 -8.92 -34.71
C VAL A 461 28.32 -7.46 -35.00
N VAL A 462 27.22 -6.95 -34.45
CA VAL A 462 26.96 -5.51 -34.38
C VAL A 462 27.25 -5.07 -32.95
N ASN A 463 28.46 -4.54 -32.78
CA ASN A 463 28.81 -3.77 -31.59
C ASN A 463 27.79 -2.64 -31.39
N GLY A 464 27.02 -2.75 -30.31
CA GLY A 464 26.45 -1.65 -29.54
C GLY A 464 25.75 -0.53 -30.31
N THR A 465 24.44 -0.65 -30.53
CA THR A 465 23.50 0.48 -30.37
C THR A 465 22.08 -0.07 -30.20
N TRP A 466 21.55 -0.02 -28.98
CA TRP A 466 20.16 -0.32 -28.71
C TRP A 466 19.29 0.81 -29.25
N GLN A 467 18.50 0.58 -30.30
CA GLN A 467 17.36 1.45 -30.61
C GLN A 467 16.21 1.10 -29.67
N ALA A 468 16.18 1.73 -28.49
CA ALA A 468 14.92 1.83 -27.75
C ALA A 468 13.97 2.68 -28.59
N GLN A 469 12.92 2.07 -29.14
CA GLN A 469 11.87 2.83 -29.80
C GLN A 469 11.07 3.56 -28.71
N LEU A 470 11.53 4.78 -28.38
CA LEU A 470 10.87 5.64 -27.42
C LEU A 470 9.62 6.20 -28.10
N VAL A 471 8.47 5.58 -27.84
CA VAL A 471 7.19 6.19 -28.22
C VAL A 471 6.86 7.24 -27.15
N GLU A 472 7.11 8.51 -27.46
CA GLU A 472 6.62 9.63 -26.66
C GLU A 472 5.08 9.69 -26.75
N VAL A 473 4.42 9.02 -25.81
CA VAL A 473 2.97 9.19 -25.61
C VAL A 473 2.76 10.39 -24.71
N SER A 474 2.17 11.48 -25.24
CA SER A 474 1.87 12.66 -24.43
C SER A 474 0.91 12.28 -23.29
N ARG A 475 1.21 12.71 -22.06
CA ARG A 475 0.38 12.44 -20.85
C ARG A 475 -1.06 12.98 -20.94
N THR A 476 -1.38 13.73 -22.00
CA THR A 476 -2.66 14.38 -22.26
C THR A 476 -3.54 13.64 -23.28
N ARG A 477 -3.02 12.62 -23.97
CA ARG A 477 -3.82 11.82 -24.90
C ARG A 477 -4.50 10.68 -24.15
N THR A 478 -5.83 10.68 -24.15
CA THR A 478 -6.62 9.51 -23.81
C THR A 478 -6.48 8.49 -24.95
N GLY A 479 -5.78 7.38 -24.70
CA GLY A 479 -5.79 6.23 -25.60
C GLY A 479 -7.11 5.46 -25.47
N TYR A 480 -7.49 4.73 -26.50
CA TYR A 480 -8.55 3.73 -26.40
C TYR A 480 -7.91 2.35 -26.15
N MET A 481 -8.49 1.57 -25.24
CA MET A 481 -8.15 0.16 -25.09
C MET A 481 -9.10 -0.64 -25.98
N GLN A 482 -8.53 -1.49 -26.83
CA GLN A 482 -9.29 -2.41 -27.66
C GLN A 482 -8.95 -3.84 -27.24
N GLU A 483 -9.97 -4.62 -26.91
CA GLU A 483 -9.84 -6.06 -26.76
C GLU A 483 -9.62 -6.69 -28.14
N LEU A 484 -8.51 -7.41 -28.32
CA LEU A 484 -8.19 -8.08 -29.59
C LEU A 484 -8.76 -9.50 -29.63
N TRP A 485 -8.51 -10.29 -28.58
CA TRP A 485 -8.97 -11.68 -28.45
C TRP A 485 -8.88 -12.13 -26.98
N LYS A 486 -9.52 -13.25 -26.66
CA LYS A 486 -9.48 -13.91 -25.34
C LYS A 486 -9.27 -15.42 -25.52
N VAL A 487 -8.47 -16.03 -24.64
CA VAL A 487 -8.26 -17.47 -24.56
C VAL A 487 -8.72 -17.97 -23.20
N ASN A 488 -9.51 -19.05 -23.18
CA ASN A 488 -9.99 -19.67 -21.94
C ASN A 488 -8.94 -20.64 -21.38
N MET A 489 -8.51 -20.42 -20.14
CA MET A 489 -7.50 -21.23 -19.45
C MET A 489 -8.08 -22.22 -18.43
N GLU A 490 -9.40 -22.29 -18.29
CA GLU A 490 -10.16 -23.19 -17.39
C GLU A 490 -9.92 -23.01 -15.88
N ALA A 491 -8.94 -22.23 -15.45
CA ALA A 491 -8.69 -21.86 -14.06
C ALA A 491 -7.90 -20.53 -13.97
N CYS A 492 -7.51 -20.14 -12.75
CA CYS A 492 -6.69 -18.96 -12.50
C CYS A 492 -5.34 -19.03 -13.25
N VAL A 493 -4.84 -17.85 -13.63
CA VAL A 493 -3.60 -17.65 -14.38
C VAL A 493 -2.74 -16.67 -13.58
N ASP A 494 -1.83 -17.21 -12.77
CA ASP A 494 -0.91 -16.41 -11.95
C ASP A 494 0.40 -16.12 -12.71
N ALA A 495 0.74 -16.99 -13.66
CA ALA A 495 1.90 -16.84 -14.54
C ALA A 495 1.75 -15.62 -15.47
N SER A 496 2.83 -14.87 -15.66
CA SER A 496 2.87 -13.88 -16.74
C SER A 496 3.22 -14.53 -18.07
N PRO A 497 2.67 -14.01 -19.18
CA PRO A 497 2.97 -14.53 -20.50
C PRO A 497 4.45 -14.29 -20.85
N LEU A 498 5.09 -15.33 -21.36
CA LEU A 498 6.36 -15.23 -22.08
C LEU A 498 6.06 -14.85 -23.53
N VAL A 499 6.64 -13.76 -24.02
CA VAL A 499 6.49 -13.34 -25.43
C VAL A 499 7.74 -13.73 -26.20
N VAL A 500 7.55 -14.43 -27.31
CA VAL A 500 8.62 -14.89 -28.20
C VAL A 500 8.34 -14.40 -29.61
N PHE A 501 9.26 -13.64 -30.16
CA PHE A 501 9.31 -13.23 -31.56
C PHE A 501 10.17 -14.27 -32.27
N ASN A 502 9.58 -14.90 -33.27
CA ASN A 502 10.29 -15.82 -34.14
C ASN A 502 9.94 -15.46 -35.58
N ASP A 503 10.89 -14.87 -36.29
CA ASP A 503 10.70 -14.29 -37.62
C ASP A 503 9.51 -13.30 -37.66
N SER A 504 8.48 -13.62 -38.44
CA SER A 504 7.27 -12.81 -38.61
C SER A 504 6.19 -13.09 -37.58
N ASP A 505 6.31 -14.15 -36.79
CA ASP A 505 5.28 -14.59 -35.84
C ASP A 505 5.65 -14.26 -34.39
N ILE A 506 4.60 -14.06 -33.60
CA ILE A 506 4.74 -13.72 -32.18
C ILE A 506 3.92 -14.71 -31.40
N TYR A 507 4.59 -15.45 -30.53
CA TYR A 507 4.04 -16.52 -29.72
C TYR A 507 4.00 -16.08 -28.25
N LEU A 508 2.92 -16.47 -27.58
CA LEU A 508 2.70 -16.28 -26.16
C LEU A 508 2.67 -17.64 -25.49
N PHE A 509 3.51 -17.85 -24.49
CA PHE A 509 3.51 -19.04 -23.66
C PHE A 509 2.98 -18.71 -22.28
N ILE A 510 1.97 -19.44 -21.84
CA ILE A 510 1.31 -19.18 -20.56
C ILE A 510 0.71 -20.45 -19.96
N GLY A 511 0.82 -20.57 -18.63
CA GLY A 511 0.30 -21.68 -17.86
C GLY A 511 -0.80 -21.25 -16.88
N SER A 512 -1.50 -22.22 -16.32
CA SER A 512 -2.63 -21.98 -15.42
C SER A 512 -2.79 -23.04 -14.33
N HIS A 513 -3.72 -22.82 -13.41
CA HIS A 513 -4.04 -23.76 -12.32
C HIS A 513 -4.83 -24.98 -12.78
N SER A 514 -5.30 -25.04 -14.02
CA SER A 514 -5.97 -26.20 -14.63
C SER A 514 -4.98 -27.23 -15.19
N TYR A 515 -3.68 -26.98 -14.97
CA TYR A 515 -2.55 -27.78 -15.45
C TYR A 515 -2.29 -27.62 -16.95
N LYS A 516 -2.96 -26.66 -17.61
CA LYS A 516 -2.71 -26.33 -19.01
C LYS A 516 -1.51 -25.40 -19.16
N PHE A 517 -0.69 -25.71 -20.15
CA PHE A 517 0.35 -24.84 -20.68
C PHE A 517 0.14 -24.67 -22.19
N LEU A 518 -0.02 -23.42 -22.65
CA LEU A 518 -0.43 -23.11 -24.02
C LEU A 518 0.66 -22.34 -24.78
N CYS A 519 0.69 -22.54 -26.09
CA CYS A 519 1.31 -21.62 -27.05
C CYS A 519 0.20 -20.93 -27.87
N ILE A 520 0.17 -19.61 -27.88
CA ILE A 520 -0.85 -18.80 -28.56
C ILE A 520 -0.16 -17.87 -29.56
N ASN A 521 -0.65 -17.80 -30.79
CA ASN A 521 -0.20 -16.79 -31.74
C ASN A 521 -0.82 -15.43 -31.35
N ALA A 522 0.02 -14.46 -30.97
CA ALA A 522 -0.41 -13.18 -30.41
C ALA A 522 -1.20 -12.31 -31.40
N LYS A 523 -0.99 -12.48 -32.70
CA LYS A 523 -1.69 -11.70 -33.74
C LYS A 523 -3.12 -12.16 -33.93
N SER A 524 -3.36 -13.47 -33.83
CA SER A 524 -4.67 -14.09 -34.12
C SER A 524 -5.44 -14.55 -32.87
N GLY A 525 -4.76 -14.76 -31.75
CA GLY A 525 -5.33 -15.42 -30.56
C GLY A 525 -5.51 -16.93 -30.72
N PHE A 526 -5.02 -17.52 -31.82
CA PHE A 526 -5.14 -18.96 -32.07
C PHE A 526 -4.16 -19.76 -31.21
N ILE A 527 -4.67 -20.80 -30.55
CA ILE A 527 -3.87 -21.75 -29.75
C ILE A 527 -3.15 -22.69 -30.73
N GLN A 528 -1.83 -22.59 -30.81
CA GLN A 528 -0.99 -23.44 -31.66
C GLN A 528 -0.93 -24.87 -31.12
N TRP A 529 -0.77 -25.00 -29.81
CA TRP A 529 -0.79 -26.28 -29.12
C TRP A 529 -1.12 -26.08 -27.63
N GLU A 530 -1.59 -27.15 -27.01
CA GLU A 530 -1.91 -27.26 -25.59
C GLU A 530 -1.23 -28.49 -25.02
N THR A 531 -0.50 -28.32 -23.92
CA THR A 531 0.11 -29.42 -23.16
C THR A 531 -0.44 -29.42 -21.75
N LYS A 532 -0.91 -30.59 -21.30
CA LYS A 532 -1.38 -30.80 -19.93
C LYS A 532 -0.24 -31.33 -19.06
N LEU A 533 0.17 -30.53 -18.09
CA LEU A 533 1.18 -30.88 -17.10
C LEU A 533 0.55 -31.61 -15.90
N GLN A 534 1.37 -32.07 -14.96
CA GLN A 534 0.89 -32.83 -13.80
C GLN A 534 0.60 -31.97 -12.56
N GLY A 535 0.83 -30.66 -12.64
CA GLY A 535 0.56 -29.71 -11.57
C GLY A 535 0.20 -28.31 -12.09
N ARG A 536 -0.01 -27.39 -11.16
CA ARG A 536 -0.33 -25.99 -11.46
C ARG A 536 0.89 -25.27 -12.00
N VAL A 537 0.68 -24.32 -12.90
CA VAL A 537 1.73 -23.43 -13.39
C VAL A 537 1.48 -22.03 -12.85
N GLU A 538 2.33 -21.60 -11.92
CA GLU A 538 2.30 -20.28 -11.29
C GLU A 538 3.45 -19.39 -11.80
N GLY A 539 4.58 -20.00 -12.15
CA GLY A 539 5.76 -19.31 -12.68
C GLY A 539 5.65 -18.96 -14.16
N SER A 540 6.29 -17.86 -14.55
CA SER A 540 6.40 -17.51 -15.98
C SER A 540 7.42 -18.44 -16.67
N ALA A 541 7.15 -18.84 -17.90
CA ALA A 541 8.07 -19.69 -18.66
C ALA A 541 9.33 -18.93 -19.11
N ALA A 542 10.33 -19.67 -19.59
CA ALA A 542 11.52 -19.16 -20.25
C ALA A 542 11.76 -19.92 -21.56
N ILE A 543 12.47 -19.32 -22.51
CA ILE A 543 12.89 -19.99 -23.75
C ILE A 543 14.40 -20.14 -23.75
N VAL A 544 14.89 -21.32 -24.12
CA VAL A 544 16.34 -21.60 -24.17
C VAL A 544 17.02 -20.76 -25.26
N ALA A 545 18.34 -20.59 -25.14
CA ALA A 545 19.12 -19.68 -25.99
C ALA A 545 19.04 -19.98 -27.49
N ASP A 546 18.83 -21.23 -27.88
CA ASP A 546 18.69 -21.64 -29.29
C ASP A 546 17.23 -21.69 -29.77
N PHE A 547 16.27 -21.21 -28.97
CA PHE A 547 14.84 -21.19 -29.28
C PHE A 547 14.22 -22.57 -29.56
N SER A 548 14.91 -23.67 -29.24
CA SER A 548 14.37 -25.02 -29.47
C SER A 548 13.28 -25.42 -28.48
N GLN A 549 13.41 -24.96 -27.22
CA GLN A 549 12.62 -25.44 -26.08
C GLN A 549 12.13 -24.29 -25.19
N VAL A 550 10.91 -24.45 -24.69
CA VAL A 550 10.30 -23.62 -23.64
C VAL A 550 10.34 -24.37 -22.34
N VAL A 551 10.79 -23.69 -21.28
CA VAL A 551 11.04 -24.27 -19.97
C VAL A 551 10.12 -23.63 -18.95
N VAL A 552 9.46 -24.47 -18.16
CA VAL A 552 8.47 -24.03 -17.18
C VAL A 552 8.56 -24.87 -15.91
N GLY A 553 8.54 -24.19 -14.77
CA GLY A 553 8.43 -24.81 -13.45
C GLY A 553 6.97 -25.10 -13.11
N CYS A 554 6.73 -26.21 -12.43
CA CYS A 554 5.41 -26.67 -12.09
C CYS A 554 5.32 -27.04 -10.60
N TYR A 555 4.12 -26.85 -10.06
CA TYR A 555 3.83 -27.03 -8.63
C TYR A 555 4.02 -28.47 -8.13
N ASP A 556 3.98 -29.45 -9.03
CA ASP A 556 4.27 -30.86 -8.76
C ASP A 556 5.75 -31.15 -8.45
N GLY A 557 6.61 -30.12 -8.53
CA GLY A 557 8.06 -30.26 -8.36
C GLY A 557 8.78 -30.67 -9.65
N ASN A 558 8.15 -30.52 -10.81
CA ASN A 558 8.80 -30.80 -12.09
C ASN A 558 9.14 -29.51 -12.83
N ILE A 559 10.31 -29.53 -13.47
CA ILE A 559 10.73 -28.54 -14.46
C ILE A 559 10.60 -29.21 -15.83
N TYR A 560 9.67 -28.72 -16.63
CA TYR A 560 9.35 -29.27 -17.95
C TYR A 560 10.06 -28.49 -19.03
N PHE A 561 10.65 -29.22 -19.98
CA PHE A 561 11.25 -28.69 -21.19
C PHE A 561 10.38 -29.16 -22.36
N LEU A 562 9.69 -28.22 -23.01
CA LEU A 562 8.74 -28.49 -24.08
C LEU A 562 9.29 -27.97 -25.41
N GLU A 563 9.13 -28.72 -26.48
CA GLU A 563 9.51 -28.27 -27.82
C GLU A 563 8.65 -27.08 -28.26
N LEU A 564 9.31 -26.03 -28.79
CA LEU A 564 8.64 -24.78 -29.16
C LEU A 564 7.47 -24.98 -30.13
N LEU A 565 7.65 -25.86 -31.12
CA LEU A 565 6.76 -25.99 -32.27
C LEU A 565 5.47 -26.77 -31.98
N ASN A 566 5.52 -27.76 -31.09
CA ASN A 566 4.41 -28.68 -30.86
C ASN A 566 4.06 -28.92 -29.38
N GLY A 567 4.83 -28.38 -28.43
CA GLY A 567 4.57 -28.54 -27.01
C GLY A 567 4.89 -29.92 -26.45
N ASN A 568 5.60 -30.78 -27.18
CA ASN A 568 5.99 -32.10 -26.67
C ASN A 568 7.05 -31.97 -25.57
N ILE A 569 6.91 -32.74 -24.50
CA ILE A 569 7.87 -32.74 -23.39
C ILE A 569 9.15 -33.48 -23.83
N CYS A 570 10.24 -32.74 -24.01
CA CYS A 570 11.55 -33.25 -24.42
C CYS A 570 12.37 -33.79 -23.25
N TRP A 571 12.21 -33.18 -22.08
CA TRP A 571 12.91 -33.52 -20.85
C TRP A 571 12.12 -33.00 -19.65
N THR A 572 12.17 -33.75 -18.55
CA THR A 572 11.62 -33.35 -17.26
C THR A 572 12.70 -33.55 -16.20
N PHE A 573 12.92 -32.52 -15.39
CA PHE A 573 13.76 -32.61 -14.20
C PHE A 573 12.89 -32.52 -12.96
N HIS A 574 13.05 -33.48 -12.04
CA HIS A 574 12.27 -33.55 -10.81
C HIS A 574 13.05 -33.00 -9.63
N THR A 575 12.47 -32.03 -8.93
CA THR A 575 12.95 -31.45 -7.67
C THR A 575 12.23 -32.12 -6.49
N SER A 576 12.76 -31.99 -5.27
CA SER A 576 12.15 -32.58 -4.07
C SER A 576 11.05 -31.70 -3.45
N GLY A 577 10.80 -30.53 -4.02
CA GLY A 577 9.75 -29.60 -3.64
C GLY A 577 9.14 -28.91 -4.85
N GLU A 578 8.04 -28.20 -4.62
CA GLU A 578 7.29 -27.46 -5.65
C GLU A 578 8.18 -26.44 -6.38
N VAL A 579 7.96 -26.26 -7.69
CA VAL A 579 8.66 -25.24 -8.48
C VAL A 579 7.70 -24.13 -8.89
N LYS A 580 7.81 -22.99 -8.22
CA LYS A 580 7.00 -21.78 -8.49
C LYS A 580 7.76 -20.67 -9.17
N CYS A 581 9.09 -20.69 -9.08
CA CYS A 581 9.91 -19.63 -9.63
C CYS A 581 9.93 -19.70 -11.17
N GLN A 582 10.14 -18.55 -11.81
CA GLN A 582 10.41 -18.55 -13.24
C GLN A 582 11.86 -19.03 -13.48
N PRO A 583 12.08 -20.01 -14.38
CA PRO A 583 13.43 -20.40 -14.79
C PRO A 583 14.17 -19.24 -15.45
N ILE A 584 15.48 -19.14 -15.23
CA ILE A 584 16.34 -18.10 -15.80
C ILE A 584 17.37 -18.73 -16.72
N VAL A 585 17.51 -18.17 -17.92
CA VAL A 585 18.39 -18.72 -18.96
C VAL A 585 19.72 -17.99 -18.96
N HIS A 586 20.79 -18.73 -18.69
CA HIS A 586 22.16 -18.26 -18.79
C HIS A 586 22.70 -18.63 -20.18
N ALA A 587 22.45 -17.76 -21.17
CA ALA A 587 22.70 -18.05 -22.58
C ALA A 587 24.17 -18.41 -22.87
N HIS A 588 25.13 -17.64 -22.35
CA HIS A 588 26.56 -17.86 -22.57
C HIS A 588 27.06 -19.23 -22.08
N ARG A 589 26.42 -19.81 -21.07
CA ARG A 589 26.81 -21.10 -20.47
C ARG A 589 25.91 -22.26 -20.86
N GLY A 590 24.81 -22.00 -21.57
CA GLY A 590 23.81 -23.03 -21.89
C GLY A 590 23.11 -23.62 -20.67
N LEU A 591 23.04 -22.87 -19.56
CA LEU A 591 22.45 -23.34 -18.30
C LEU A 591 21.10 -22.66 -18.02
N ILE A 592 20.26 -23.36 -17.29
CA ILE A 592 18.99 -22.83 -16.77
C ILE A 592 19.01 -22.91 -15.26
N TRP A 593 18.80 -21.77 -14.62
CA TRP A 593 18.72 -21.65 -13.17
C TRP A 593 17.28 -21.64 -12.71
N CYS A 594 16.94 -22.51 -11.77
CA CYS A 594 15.59 -22.62 -11.25
C CYS A 594 15.62 -23.02 -9.77
N GLY A 595 14.93 -22.24 -8.93
CA GLY A 595 14.76 -22.50 -7.52
C GLY A 595 13.55 -23.40 -7.22
N SER A 596 13.66 -24.15 -6.13
CA SER A 596 12.63 -25.07 -5.66
C SER A 596 12.26 -24.77 -4.20
N HIS A 597 11.10 -25.28 -3.79
CA HIS A 597 10.66 -25.25 -2.42
C HIS A 597 11.43 -26.18 -1.48
N ASP A 598 12.21 -27.12 -2.02
CA ASP A 598 13.14 -27.98 -1.27
C ASP A 598 14.41 -27.26 -0.76
N HIS A 599 14.41 -25.94 -0.85
CA HIS A 599 15.48 -25.05 -0.42
C HIS A 599 16.72 -25.04 -1.32
N ASN A 600 16.67 -25.65 -2.50
CA ASN A 600 17.78 -25.66 -3.45
C ASN A 600 17.53 -24.80 -4.68
N LEU A 601 18.64 -24.29 -5.20
CA LEU A 601 18.75 -23.68 -6.51
C LEU A 601 19.46 -24.65 -7.46
N TYR A 602 18.80 -25.00 -8.55
CA TYR A 602 19.28 -25.95 -9.54
C TYR A 602 19.86 -25.23 -10.77
N ALA A 603 20.98 -25.73 -11.29
CA ALA A 603 21.52 -25.38 -12.60
C ALA A 603 21.37 -26.56 -13.54
N LEU A 604 20.56 -26.40 -14.58
CA LEU A 604 20.22 -27.45 -15.52
C LEU A 604 20.90 -27.18 -16.87
N ASP A 605 21.62 -28.17 -17.37
CA ASP A 605 22.12 -28.17 -18.74
C ASP A 605 21.08 -28.83 -19.64
N TYR A 606 20.38 -28.01 -20.42
CA TYR A 606 19.30 -28.45 -21.30
C TYR A 606 19.78 -29.24 -22.51
N ARG A 607 21.06 -29.09 -22.90
CA ARG A 607 21.65 -29.80 -24.04
C ARG A 607 22.04 -31.22 -23.63
N ASN A 608 22.65 -31.36 -22.46
CA ASN A 608 23.07 -32.64 -21.91
C ASN A 608 21.98 -33.33 -21.05
N LYS A 609 20.85 -32.66 -20.82
CA LYS A 609 19.71 -33.14 -20.02
C LYS A 609 20.12 -33.60 -18.62
N CYS A 610 20.96 -32.81 -17.96
CA CYS A 610 21.45 -33.14 -16.62
C CYS A 610 21.42 -31.91 -15.71
N CYS A 611 21.37 -32.15 -14.40
CA CYS A 611 21.61 -31.12 -13.40
C CYS A 611 23.11 -31.02 -13.14
N VAL A 612 23.67 -29.83 -13.33
CA VAL A 612 25.09 -29.55 -13.15
C VAL A 612 25.38 -29.14 -11.71
N TYR A 613 24.50 -28.33 -11.10
CA TYR A 613 24.68 -27.84 -9.73
C TYR A 613 23.36 -27.86 -8.96
N THR A 614 23.47 -28.21 -7.68
CA THR A 614 22.40 -28.07 -6.69
C THR A 614 22.98 -27.26 -5.52
N LEU A 615 22.43 -26.09 -5.28
CA LEU A 615 22.96 -25.14 -4.29
C LEU A 615 21.93 -24.92 -3.17
N PRO A 616 22.24 -25.29 -1.90
CA PRO A 616 21.35 -25.04 -0.78
C PRO A 616 21.30 -23.55 -0.44
N CYS A 617 20.10 -22.98 -0.37
CA CYS A 617 19.87 -21.55 -0.09
C CYS A 617 19.27 -21.30 1.30
N GLY A 618 19.22 -22.33 2.15
CA GLY A 618 18.77 -22.24 3.56
C GLY A 618 17.27 -22.01 3.74
N GLY A 619 16.50 -21.90 2.67
CA GLY A 619 15.06 -21.72 2.66
C GLY A 619 14.49 -21.88 1.25
N SER A 620 13.17 -22.00 1.12
CA SER A 620 12.47 -22.23 -0.14
C SER A 620 12.64 -21.05 -1.09
N ILE A 621 12.78 -21.32 -2.39
CA ILE A 621 13.02 -20.28 -3.39
C ILE A 621 11.74 -20.06 -4.20
N PHE A 622 11.06 -18.94 -3.93
CA PHE A 622 9.84 -18.53 -4.63
C PHE A 622 10.14 -17.60 -5.81
N GLY A 623 11.08 -16.67 -5.61
CA GLY A 623 11.47 -15.69 -6.60
C GLY A 623 12.45 -16.26 -7.61
N SER A 624 12.40 -15.75 -8.85
CA SER A 624 13.39 -16.07 -9.87
C SER A 624 14.77 -15.54 -9.45
N PRO A 625 15.85 -16.29 -9.68
CA PRO A 625 17.19 -15.77 -9.45
C PRO A 625 17.51 -14.62 -10.44
N ALA A 626 18.56 -13.85 -10.15
CA ALA A 626 19.06 -12.81 -11.05
C ALA A 626 20.52 -13.10 -11.43
N ILE A 627 20.84 -13.04 -12.73
CA ILE A 627 22.19 -13.24 -13.23
C ILE A 627 22.80 -11.88 -13.53
N ASP A 628 23.93 -11.58 -12.89
CA ASP A 628 24.84 -10.51 -13.25
C ASP A 628 25.99 -11.12 -14.06
N GLU A 629 25.84 -11.09 -15.38
CA GLU A 629 26.87 -11.59 -16.30
C GLU A 629 28.15 -10.75 -16.24
N THR A 630 28.04 -9.44 -15.94
CA THR A 630 29.18 -8.51 -15.94
C THR A 630 30.16 -8.79 -14.80
N HIS A 631 29.63 -9.07 -13.60
CA HIS A 631 30.46 -9.43 -12.44
C HIS A 631 30.57 -10.95 -12.26
N GLY A 632 29.83 -11.72 -13.04
CA GLY A 632 29.76 -13.18 -12.97
C GLY A 632 29.19 -13.64 -11.64
N ALA A 633 28.05 -13.09 -11.22
CA ALA A 633 27.38 -13.40 -9.97
C ALA A 633 25.91 -13.78 -10.21
N LEU A 634 25.40 -14.71 -9.40
CA LEU A 634 24.01 -15.16 -9.38
C LEU A 634 23.41 -14.82 -8.03
N TYR A 635 22.25 -14.19 -8.01
CA TYR A 635 21.57 -13.81 -6.78
C TYR A 635 20.27 -14.59 -6.64
N ALA A 636 20.05 -15.23 -5.51
CA ALA A 636 18.81 -15.95 -5.21
C ALA A 636 18.30 -15.57 -3.82
N ALA A 637 17.02 -15.24 -3.71
CA ALA A 637 16.36 -14.95 -2.44
C ALA A 637 15.60 -16.19 -1.95
N SER A 638 15.64 -16.45 -0.64
CA SER A 638 14.95 -17.59 -0.04
C SER A 638 14.05 -17.18 1.13
N THR A 639 13.10 -18.05 1.51
CA THR A 639 12.20 -17.84 2.65
C THR A 639 12.90 -17.79 4.01
N SER A 640 14.19 -18.09 4.06
CA SER A 640 15.01 -17.83 5.26
C SER A 640 15.25 -16.34 5.54
N GLY A 641 14.71 -15.45 4.71
CA GLY A 641 14.94 -14.01 4.78
C GLY A 641 16.31 -13.59 4.25
N ARG A 642 17.01 -14.48 3.52
CA ARG A 642 18.36 -14.26 2.99
C ARG A 642 18.35 -14.10 1.48
N VAL A 643 19.28 -13.28 0.99
CA VAL A 643 19.68 -13.23 -0.42
C VAL A 643 21.08 -13.79 -0.52
N THR A 644 21.24 -14.87 -1.27
CA THR A 644 22.51 -15.56 -1.51
C THR A 644 23.09 -15.05 -2.81
N ALA A 645 24.30 -14.48 -2.74
CA ALA A 645 25.11 -14.16 -3.92
C ALA A 645 26.11 -15.29 -4.18
N ILE A 646 26.09 -15.84 -5.38
CA ILE A 646 26.87 -17.01 -5.79
C ILE A 646 27.80 -16.58 -6.92
N SER A 647 29.11 -16.77 -6.76
CA SER A 647 30.07 -16.49 -7.82
C SER A 647 29.94 -17.52 -8.94
N ILE A 648 29.71 -17.05 -10.16
CA ILE A 648 29.65 -17.86 -11.39
C ILE A 648 31.03 -17.95 -12.07
N LYS A 649 32.02 -17.15 -11.65
CA LYS A 649 33.37 -17.12 -12.25
C LYS A 649 34.15 -18.44 -12.09
N MET A 650 33.89 -19.22 -11.05
CA MET A 650 34.62 -20.48 -10.77
C MET A 650 34.16 -21.68 -11.62
N PHE A 651 33.08 -21.57 -12.39
CA PHE A 651 32.52 -22.72 -13.11
C PHE A 651 33.21 -23.01 -14.46
N GLN A 652 34.39 -22.44 -14.73
CA GLN A 652 35.07 -22.57 -16.03
C GLN A 652 36.20 -23.61 -16.06
N ASP A 653 36.66 -24.11 -14.91
CA ASP A 653 37.71 -25.13 -14.83
C ASP A 653 37.44 -26.09 -13.68
N ASN A 654 36.66 -27.14 -13.92
CA ASN A 654 36.83 -28.48 -13.32
C ASN A 654 35.66 -29.39 -13.72
N LEU A 655 35.83 -30.07 -14.86
CA LEU A 655 35.39 -31.46 -14.89
C LEU A 655 36.21 -32.19 -13.81
N SER A 656 35.54 -32.67 -12.77
CA SER A 656 36.05 -33.41 -11.61
C SER A 656 36.42 -32.62 -10.34
N ARG A 657 35.71 -32.99 -9.26
CA ARG A 657 35.95 -32.70 -7.83
C ARG A 657 35.68 -31.28 -7.33
N MET A 658 34.58 -31.13 -6.58
CA MET A 658 34.61 -30.69 -5.19
C MET A 658 33.26 -31.02 -4.53
N PHE A 659 33.22 -32.17 -3.86
CA PHE A 659 32.47 -32.31 -2.61
C PHE A 659 33.30 -31.61 -1.52
N GLU A 660 32.61 -31.11 -0.49
CA GLU A 660 33.10 -30.46 0.73
C GLU A 660 33.20 -28.92 0.73
N CYS A 661 32.78 -28.38 1.89
CA CYS A 661 32.52 -26.97 2.27
C CYS A 661 31.11 -26.49 1.87
N ILE A 662 30.08 -26.46 2.73
CA ILE A 662 30.02 -26.21 4.19
C ILE A 662 28.76 -26.93 4.73
N LEU A 663 28.97 -27.80 5.72
CA LEU A 663 27.94 -28.29 6.65
C LEU A 663 27.59 -27.20 7.68
#